data_AF-A0A7X5YMY0-F1
#
_entry.id   AF-A0A7X5YMY0-F1
#
_cell.length_a   1.000
_cell.length_b   1.000
_cell.length_c   1.000
_cell.angle_alpha   90.00
_cell.angle_beta   90.00
_cell.angle_gamma   90.00
#
_symmetry.space_group_name_H-M   'P 1'
#
loop_
_entity.id
_entity.type
_entity.pdbx_description
1 polymer ?
#
loop_
_entity_poly.entity_id
_entity_poly.type
_entity_poly.pdbx_seq_one_letter_code
_entity_poly.pdbx_strand_id
1 'polypeptide(L)'
;MRPPFRFALPAAVARRPRREIERPDRVVIVRAPDCWPDVQAEAWLDWAEANGFDLGLDDPLSDAVAGYAARLNLTGAAADEFAATLLLGLATPATPLALAADPMDLSDPAAVRELRAEAARRRSLRLAAGAVESAAAALQAVADAVSRCEGSAGDCADPARNPALARAAIAARRSGAADVDILRAMSGEAAEVAPLPQTCLPLLVAIGERDLVASGAPVAQVAAEGGLDGDLILTFDVETADALADAANAPGVLLSLPAIHALAGDQFGAALSALVALWSKAFPGARLVVGLGGLADLAVAGDFEEAEALAADLAELVAAEGAVAGLFVNDPEAELRLGLTPLTAADVFETGDGTVDRRLRPSLAKAIATAGGDVEAAERHLLGRRTLAGARGIDHAALRACGLTDIELEGVEMALAQVECLDDVFRAPVLDAGFIRDVLGMQGDEQGGLLIRLGFTPEAIAEAEADAFGHGDLTNWSGAPAALQPILSDLVAFETRLREALQPFSPAPDVAPLELDWRAAVAQGVRRLGDAARDGHRAVRLIRGAAPAGRFLDLREPEAPRERQREPEVRAVERVVEKVVERERTRRKLPDRRKGYIQKAAVGGHKVYIHTGEYDDGELGEIFIDMHKEGAAFRSLMNNFAIAISIGLQYGVPLEEFVDAFVFTRFEPAGRVTGNDSIRSATSILDYIFRELGVSYLDRHELANADAEGLNADGLGGGDGEELEAVPATRFISKGFARGAAPDNLVVLPFGQKREAPATPAVAANEATACPACGDFSLQQRGGGWICDTCGAAPSMQG
;
A
#
# COMPACT_ATOMS: atom_id res chain seq x y z
N MET A 1 -24.26 49.77 24.30
CA MET A 1 -24.63 48.48 23.68
C MET A 1 -25.23 48.77 22.32
N ARG A 2 -24.54 48.41 21.22
CA ARG A 2 -25.19 48.38 19.91
C ARG A 2 -26.25 47.26 19.93
N PRO A 3 -27.41 47.44 19.30
CA PRO A 3 -28.40 46.37 19.21
C PRO A 3 -27.78 45.15 18.49
N PRO A 4 -28.15 43.92 18.89
CA PRO A 4 -27.67 42.72 18.21
C PRO A 4 -28.11 42.73 16.74
N PHE A 5 -27.26 42.20 15.86
CA PHE A 5 -27.59 42.00 14.46
C PHE A 5 -28.83 41.11 14.32
N ARG A 6 -29.71 41.41 13.36
CA ARG A 6 -30.95 40.66 13.12
C ARG A 6 -30.92 40.01 11.74
N PHE A 7 -31.04 38.70 11.70
CA PHE A 7 -30.97 37.85 10.51
C PHE A 7 -32.31 37.70 9.80
N ALA A 8 -33.42 37.78 10.55
CA ALA A 8 -34.77 37.67 9.97
C ALA A 8 -35.07 38.75 8.92
N LEU A 9 -34.51 39.95 9.09
CA LEU A 9 -34.70 41.07 8.15
C LEU A 9 -34.02 40.79 6.79
N PRO A 10 -32.71 40.48 6.72
CA PRO A 10 -32.10 40.03 5.47
C PRO A 10 -32.74 38.78 4.86
N ALA A 11 -33.14 37.79 5.68
CA ALA A 11 -33.79 36.58 5.19
C ALA A 11 -35.13 36.85 4.49
N ALA A 12 -35.92 37.81 4.99
CA ALA A 12 -37.20 38.17 4.40
C ALA A 12 -37.08 38.84 3.02
N VAL A 13 -35.93 39.44 2.70
CA VAL A 13 -35.67 40.08 1.40
C VAL A 13 -34.78 39.23 0.48
N ALA A 14 -34.14 38.18 1.01
CA ALA A 14 -33.30 37.29 0.24
C ALA A 14 -34.14 36.53 -0.81
N ARG A 15 -33.66 36.53 -2.06
CA ARG A 15 -34.34 35.83 -3.15
C ARG A 15 -34.09 34.32 -3.02
N ARG A 16 -35.18 33.56 -2.87
CA ARG A 16 -35.20 32.09 -2.86
C ARG A 16 -36.13 31.58 -3.97
N PRO A 17 -35.69 31.53 -5.25
CA PRO A 17 -36.53 31.04 -6.33
C PRO A 17 -36.91 29.57 -6.10
N ARG A 18 -37.98 29.14 -6.78
CA ARG A 18 -38.31 27.72 -6.88
C ARG A 18 -37.33 27.06 -7.86
N ARG A 19 -36.82 25.90 -7.49
CA ARG A 19 -35.96 25.05 -8.33
C ARG A 19 -36.45 23.61 -8.27
N GLU A 20 -36.24 22.88 -9.36
CA GLU A 20 -36.52 21.46 -9.45
C GLU A 20 -35.21 20.71 -9.26
N ILE A 21 -35.14 19.88 -8.23
CA ILE A 21 -33.96 19.07 -7.90
C ILE A 21 -34.29 17.62 -8.24
N GLU A 22 -33.51 17.02 -9.14
CA GLU A 22 -33.66 15.63 -9.54
C GLU A 22 -33.02 14.71 -8.48
N ARG A 23 -33.84 13.88 -7.86
CA ARG A 23 -33.42 12.85 -6.89
C ARG A 23 -33.52 11.47 -7.55
N PRO A 24 -32.83 10.44 -7.04
CA PRO A 24 -32.84 9.10 -7.65
C PRO A 24 -34.24 8.51 -7.91
N ASP A 25 -35.23 8.85 -7.08
CA ASP A 25 -36.60 8.32 -7.14
C ASP A 25 -37.68 9.37 -7.50
N ARG A 26 -37.36 10.67 -7.53
CA ARG A 26 -38.35 11.75 -7.68
C ARG A 26 -37.73 13.09 -8.06
N VAL A 27 -38.57 14.03 -8.50
CA VAL A 27 -38.18 15.46 -8.60
C VAL A 27 -38.79 16.22 -7.43
N VAL A 28 -37.97 16.99 -6.71
CA VAL A 28 -38.41 17.77 -5.55
C VAL A 28 -38.33 19.26 -5.89
N ILE A 29 -39.41 20.01 -5.58
CA ILE A 29 -39.38 21.46 -5.69
C ILE A 29 -38.87 22.05 -4.39
N VAL A 30 -37.78 22.81 -4.45
CA VAL A 30 -37.17 23.49 -3.31
C VAL A 30 -37.08 25.00 -3.53
N ARG A 31 -37.08 25.77 -2.45
CA ARG A 31 -36.74 27.20 -2.48
C ARG A 31 -35.40 27.42 -1.80
N ALA A 32 -34.35 27.69 -2.56
CA ALA A 32 -33.01 27.93 -2.05
C ALA A 32 -32.48 29.29 -2.54
N PRO A 33 -31.57 29.94 -1.80
CA PRO A 33 -30.89 31.15 -2.26
C PRO A 33 -30.28 31.02 -3.66
N ASP A 34 -30.27 32.11 -4.44
CA ASP A 34 -29.74 32.12 -5.82
C ASP A 34 -28.27 31.63 -5.90
N CYS A 35 -27.49 31.87 -4.86
CA CYS A 35 -26.06 31.54 -4.79
C CYS A 35 -25.76 30.09 -4.38
N TRP A 36 -26.76 29.30 -4.00
CA TRP A 36 -26.53 27.90 -3.65
C TRP A 36 -26.47 27.06 -4.93
N PRO A 37 -25.47 26.17 -5.11
CA PRO A 37 -25.52 25.15 -6.15
C PRO A 37 -26.58 24.09 -5.78
N ASP A 38 -27.02 23.31 -6.77
CA ASP A 38 -28.07 22.32 -6.54
C ASP A 38 -27.62 21.23 -5.55
N VAL A 39 -26.34 20.85 -5.56
CA VAL A 39 -25.75 19.93 -4.56
C VAL A 39 -25.86 20.43 -3.12
N GLN A 40 -25.80 21.76 -2.90
CA GLN A 40 -25.98 22.32 -1.57
C GLN A 40 -27.44 22.18 -1.11
N ALA A 41 -28.39 22.41 -2.02
CA ALA A 41 -29.81 22.22 -1.72
C ALA A 41 -30.14 20.74 -1.47
N GLU A 42 -29.57 19.82 -2.24
CA GLU A 42 -29.67 18.37 -2.04
C GLU A 42 -29.16 17.95 -0.66
N ALA A 43 -27.98 18.42 -0.25
CA ALA A 43 -27.41 18.10 1.05
C ALA A 43 -28.30 18.54 2.22
N TRP A 44 -29.05 19.64 2.07
CA TRP A 44 -30.05 20.05 3.06
C TRP A 44 -31.28 19.13 3.07
N LEU A 45 -31.74 18.68 1.91
CA LEU A 45 -32.85 17.72 1.81
C LEU A 45 -32.45 16.36 2.40
N ASP A 46 -31.23 15.90 2.14
CA ASP A 46 -30.70 14.65 2.71
C ASP A 46 -30.60 14.73 4.22
N TRP A 47 -30.08 15.83 4.75
CA TRP A 47 -30.09 16.07 6.19
C TRP A 47 -31.51 16.05 6.75
N ALA A 48 -32.47 16.66 6.06
CA ALA A 48 -33.83 16.75 6.54
C ALA A 48 -34.54 15.38 6.57
N GLU A 49 -34.35 14.58 5.52
CA GLU A 49 -34.86 13.21 5.41
C GLU A 49 -34.20 12.29 6.45
N ALA A 50 -32.88 12.38 6.63
CA ALA A 50 -32.14 11.61 7.64
C ALA A 50 -32.59 11.93 9.07
N ASN A 51 -33.09 13.15 9.30
CA ASN A 51 -33.64 13.57 10.59
C ASN A 51 -35.14 13.32 10.75
N GLY A 52 -35.81 12.77 9.73
CA GLY A 52 -37.23 12.41 9.76
C GLY A 52 -38.16 13.62 9.89
N PHE A 53 -37.82 14.76 9.29
CA PHE A 53 -38.74 15.90 9.24
C PHE A 53 -39.85 15.67 8.21
N ASP A 54 -41.04 16.21 8.48
CA ASP A 54 -42.17 16.18 7.54
C ASP A 54 -41.99 17.30 6.52
N LEU A 55 -41.75 16.92 5.26
CA LEU A 55 -41.39 17.84 4.19
C LEU A 55 -42.60 18.08 3.29
N GLY A 56 -43.12 19.31 3.28
CA GLY A 56 -44.16 19.72 2.36
C GLY A 56 -43.68 19.77 0.91
N LEU A 57 -44.62 19.89 -0.02
CA LEU A 57 -44.35 19.90 -1.46
C LEU A 57 -43.91 21.28 -2.00
N ASP A 58 -44.02 22.36 -1.20
CA ASP A 58 -43.79 23.72 -1.69
C ASP A 58 -42.44 24.33 -1.30
N ASP A 59 -42.01 24.13 -0.05
CA ASP A 59 -40.74 24.62 0.48
C ASP A 59 -40.20 23.67 1.56
N PRO A 60 -39.77 22.46 1.17
CA PRO A 60 -39.30 21.43 2.10
C PRO A 60 -38.12 21.90 2.97
N LEU A 61 -37.29 22.83 2.47
CA LEU A 61 -36.20 23.42 3.24
C LEU A 61 -36.71 24.27 4.40
N SER A 62 -37.68 25.15 4.17
CA SER A 62 -38.29 25.94 5.25
C SER A 62 -39.01 25.04 6.26
N ASP A 63 -39.68 23.99 5.80
CA ASP A 63 -40.37 23.03 6.67
C ASP A 63 -39.37 22.28 7.58
N ALA A 64 -38.25 21.81 7.02
CA ALA A 64 -37.18 21.16 7.76
C ALA A 64 -36.57 22.09 8.83
N VAL A 65 -36.28 23.33 8.46
CA VAL A 65 -35.73 24.34 9.38
C VAL A 65 -36.71 24.67 10.50
N ALA A 66 -38.01 24.81 10.19
CA ALA A 66 -39.05 25.02 11.19
C ALA A 66 -39.20 23.80 12.11
N GLY A 67 -39.17 22.59 11.55
CA GLY A 67 -39.19 21.34 12.31
C GLY A 67 -38.00 21.21 13.26
N TYR A 68 -36.81 21.64 12.83
CA TYR A 68 -35.62 21.67 13.67
C TYR A 68 -35.70 22.73 14.77
N ALA A 69 -36.13 23.95 14.47
CA ALA A 69 -36.37 24.98 15.47
C ALA A 69 -37.40 24.53 16.53
N ALA A 70 -38.46 23.84 16.10
CA ALA A 70 -39.46 23.24 16.99
C ALA A 70 -38.87 22.12 17.86
N ARG A 71 -37.98 21.27 17.30
CA ARG A 71 -37.25 20.24 18.06
C ARG A 71 -36.37 20.84 19.16
N LEU A 72 -35.85 22.05 18.94
CA LEU A 72 -35.10 22.83 19.93
C LEU A 72 -35.99 23.65 20.88
N ASN A 73 -37.33 23.50 20.79
CA ASN A 73 -38.31 24.26 21.57
C ASN A 73 -38.23 25.79 21.39
N LEU A 74 -37.75 26.26 20.23
CA LEU A 74 -37.73 27.68 19.89
C LEU A 74 -39.11 28.13 19.42
N THR A 75 -39.53 29.34 19.82
CA THR A 75 -40.85 29.91 19.44
C THR A 75 -40.77 31.40 19.14
N GLY A 76 -41.73 31.89 18.34
CA GLY A 76 -41.87 33.30 17.99
C GLY A 76 -40.60 33.88 17.34
N ALA A 77 -40.26 35.13 17.69
CA ALA A 77 -39.14 35.83 17.09
C ALA A 77 -37.78 35.12 17.23
N ALA A 78 -37.58 34.30 18.28
CA ALA A 78 -36.34 33.53 18.42
C ALA A 78 -36.26 32.39 17.40
N ALA A 79 -37.38 31.74 17.09
CA ALA A 79 -37.45 30.74 16.04
C ALA A 79 -37.25 31.39 14.66
N ASP A 80 -37.83 32.56 14.41
CA ASP A 80 -37.68 33.29 13.14
C ASP A 80 -36.22 33.71 12.89
N GLU A 81 -35.55 34.27 13.90
CA GLU A 81 -34.13 34.64 13.82
C GLU A 81 -33.24 33.40 13.64
N PHE A 82 -33.53 32.30 14.36
CA PHE A 82 -32.77 31.05 14.21
C PHE A 82 -32.94 30.47 12.81
N ALA A 83 -34.18 30.33 12.34
CA ALA A 83 -34.50 29.81 11.02
C ALA A 83 -33.85 30.64 9.90
N ALA A 84 -33.82 31.95 10.04
CA ALA A 84 -33.16 32.85 9.11
C ALA A 84 -31.67 32.51 8.94
N THR A 85 -30.96 32.09 9.99
CA THR A 85 -29.53 31.75 9.89
C THR A 85 -29.27 30.50 9.06
N LEU A 86 -30.17 29.50 9.13
CA LEU A 86 -30.08 28.29 8.30
C LEU A 86 -30.48 28.59 6.85
N LEU A 87 -31.59 29.31 6.64
CA LEU A 87 -32.12 29.63 5.31
C LEU A 87 -31.22 30.59 4.50
N LEU A 88 -30.36 31.35 5.18
CA LEU A 88 -29.33 32.19 4.57
C LEU A 88 -27.99 31.46 4.37
N GLY A 89 -27.84 30.23 4.88
CA GLY A 89 -26.58 29.48 4.78
C GLY A 89 -25.47 30.06 5.64
N LEU A 90 -25.82 30.69 6.77
CA LEU A 90 -24.85 31.25 7.72
C LEU A 90 -24.39 30.20 8.73
N ALA A 91 -25.26 29.25 9.05
CA ALA A 91 -25.00 28.18 10.00
C ALA A 91 -25.75 26.92 9.64
N THR A 92 -25.18 25.77 9.96
CA THR A 92 -25.83 24.46 9.89
C THR A 92 -25.58 23.69 11.18
N PRO A 93 -26.53 22.85 11.63
CA PRO A 93 -26.17 21.80 12.58
C PRO A 93 -25.08 20.91 11.96
N ALA A 94 -24.14 20.52 12.80
CA ALA A 94 -23.06 19.61 12.45
C ALA A 94 -23.08 18.43 13.41
N THR A 95 -22.73 17.26 12.89
CA THR A 95 -22.58 16.05 13.67
C THR A 95 -21.16 16.03 14.23
N PRO A 96 -20.99 16.11 15.56
CA PRO A 96 -19.69 15.92 16.16
C PRO A 96 -19.10 14.56 15.80
N LEU A 97 -17.78 14.47 15.91
CA LEU A 97 -17.08 13.23 15.63
C LEU A 97 -17.56 12.10 16.55
N ALA A 98 -17.97 10.97 15.96
CA ALA A 98 -18.32 9.78 16.74
C ALA A 98 -17.06 9.10 17.29
N LEU A 99 -16.97 8.95 18.61
CA LEU A 99 -15.85 8.31 19.31
C LEU A 99 -16.28 7.01 19.98
N ALA A 100 -15.33 6.08 20.11
CA ALA A 100 -15.49 4.93 20.99
C ALA A 100 -15.58 5.41 22.45
N ALA A 101 -16.36 4.69 23.27
CA ALA A 101 -16.75 5.16 24.61
C ALA A 101 -15.56 5.33 25.58
N ASP A 102 -14.59 4.41 25.53
CA ASP A 102 -13.48 4.37 26.49
C ASP A 102 -12.13 4.59 25.78
N PRO A 103 -11.34 5.60 26.18
CA PRO A 103 -10.00 5.79 25.64
C PRO A 103 -9.07 4.67 26.11
N MET A 104 -8.26 4.16 25.18
CA MET A 104 -7.32 3.06 25.40
C MET A 104 -5.97 3.60 25.90
N ASP A 105 -5.64 3.39 27.18
CA ASP A 105 -4.33 3.74 27.72
C ASP A 105 -3.27 2.74 27.26
N LEU A 106 -2.38 3.16 26.36
CA LEU A 106 -1.38 2.30 25.75
C LEU A 106 -0.23 1.91 26.70
N SER A 107 -0.21 2.44 27.92
CA SER A 107 0.64 1.93 28.99
C SER A 107 0.14 0.58 29.53
N ASP A 108 -1.14 0.25 29.36
CA ASP A 108 -1.73 -1.05 29.70
C ASP A 108 -1.54 -2.07 28.55
N PRO A 109 -0.83 -3.19 28.79
CA PRO A 109 -0.72 -4.26 27.81
C PRO A 109 -2.07 -4.85 27.34
N ALA A 110 -3.15 -4.74 28.12
CA ALA A 110 -4.49 -5.15 27.70
C ALA A 110 -5.06 -4.23 26.63
N ALA A 111 -4.98 -2.91 26.82
CA ALA A 111 -5.40 -1.91 25.84
C ALA A 111 -4.62 -2.05 24.52
N VAL A 112 -3.31 -2.35 24.57
CA VAL A 112 -2.50 -2.64 23.38
C VAL A 112 -3.01 -3.86 22.59
N ARG A 113 -3.45 -4.92 23.29
CA ARG A 113 -4.02 -6.11 22.62
C ARG A 113 -5.38 -5.79 22.01
N GLU A 114 -6.20 -5.01 22.70
CA GLU A 114 -7.51 -4.57 22.23
C GLU A 114 -7.40 -3.71 20.98
N LEU A 115 -6.53 -2.70 20.98
CA LEU A 115 -6.28 -1.84 19.81
C LEU A 115 -5.86 -2.65 18.58
N ARG A 116 -4.98 -3.64 18.75
CA ARG A 116 -4.57 -4.53 17.64
C ARG A 116 -5.72 -5.38 17.12
N ALA A 117 -6.54 -5.93 18.02
CA ALA A 117 -7.70 -6.73 17.62
C ALA A 117 -8.71 -5.88 16.85
N GLU A 118 -8.96 -4.66 17.31
CA GLU A 118 -9.88 -3.73 16.67
C GLU A 118 -9.36 -3.22 15.32
N ALA A 119 -8.07 -2.87 15.22
CA ALA A 119 -7.44 -2.52 13.95
C ALA A 119 -7.52 -3.67 12.94
N ALA A 120 -7.29 -4.91 13.37
CA ALA A 120 -7.46 -6.10 12.52
C ALA A 120 -8.92 -6.29 12.08
N ARG A 121 -9.89 -6.05 12.97
CA ARG A 121 -11.32 -6.11 12.66
C ARG A 121 -11.70 -5.08 11.60
N ARG A 122 -11.29 -3.82 11.77
CA ARG A 122 -11.55 -2.72 10.82
C ARG A 122 -10.94 -2.98 9.45
N ARG A 123 -9.69 -3.45 9.41
CA ARG A 123 -9.05 -3.87 8.16
C ARG A 123 -9.81 -4.99 7.46
N SER A 124 -10.29 -5.98 8.23
CA SER A 124 -11.09 -7.09 7.68
C SER A 124 -12.41 -6.59 7.09
N LEU A 125 -13.07 -5.62 7.73
CA LEU A 125 -14.28 -5.00 7.21
C LEU A 125 -14.04 -4.24 5.89
N ARG A 126 -12.95 -3.46 5.81
CA ARG A 126 -12.56 -2.79 4.55
C ARG A 126 -12.30 -3.78 3.41
N LEU A 127 -11.55 -4.85 3.70
CA LEU A 127 -11.27 -5.90 2.71
C LEU A 127 -12.56 -6.61 2.27
N ALA A 128 -13.49 -6.87 3.20
CA ALA A 128 -14.77 -7.48 2.88
C ALA A 128 -15.65 -6.56 2.01
N ALA A 129 -15.71 -5.26 2.30
CA ALA A 129 -16.44 -4.29 1.49
C ALA A 129 -15.91 -4.26 0.04
N GLY A 130 -14.60 -4.12 -0.14
CA GLY A 130 -13.98 -4.14 -1.48
C GLY A 130 -14.16 -5.47 -2.22
N ALA A 131 -14.19 -6.60 -1.51
CA ALA A 131 -14.48 -7.91 -2.11
C ALA A 131 -15.94 -8.00 -2.60
N VAL A 132 -16.90 -7.47 -1.83
CA VAL A 132 -18.31 -7.43 -2.22
C VAL A 132 -18.51 -6.52 -3.43
N GLU A 133 -17.91 -5.33 -3.44
CA GLU A 133 -17.95 -4.41 -4.59
C GLU A 133 -17.35 -5.06 -5.84
N SER A 134 -16.21 -5.75 -5.71
CA SER A 134 -15.59 -6.47 -6.83
C SER A 134 -16.47 -7.60 -7.36
N ALA A 135 -17.11 -8.37 -6.47
CA ALA A 135 -18.03 -9.44 -6.86
C ALA A 135 -19.28 -8.89 -7.54
N ALA A 136 -19.85 -7.80 -7.03
CA ALA A 136 -21.00 -7.13 -7.63
C ALA A 136 -20.69 -6.62 -9.05
N ALA A 137 -19.55 -5.93 -9.23
CA ALA A 137 -19.11 -5.46 -10.53
C ALA A 137 -18.88 -6.62 -11.53
N ALA A 138 -18.31 -7.74 -11.06
CA ALA A 138 -18.09 -8.91 -11.90
C ALA A 138 -19.41 -9.61 -12.29
N LEU A 139 -20.40 -9.68 -11.39
CA LEU A 139 -21.74 -10.19 -11.70
C LEU A 139 -22.48 -9.28 -12.68
N GLN A 140 -22.34 -7.95 -12.55
CA GLN A 140 -22.88 -7.02 -13.53
C GLN A 140 -22.23 -7.24 -14.91
N ALA A 141 -20.92 -7.46 -14.97
CA ALA A 141 -20.23 -7.77 -16.22
C ALA A 141 -20.73 -9.08 -16.86
N VAL A 142 -21.15 -10.08 -16.07
CA VAL A 142 -21.80 -11.31 -16.57
C VAL A 142 -23.14 -10.97 -17.24
N ALA A 143 -23.99 -10.17 -16.59
CA ALA A 143 -25.27 -9.74 -17.14
C ALA A 143 -25.10 -8.90 -18.42
N ASP A 144 -24.12 -7.99 -18.42
CA ASP A 144 -23.76 -7.16 -19.56
C ASP A 144 -23.26 -8.00 -20.75
N ALA A 145 -22.48 -9.07 -20.50
CA ALA A 145 -21.97 -9.95 -21.54
C ALA A 145 -23.08 -10.75 -22.26
N VAL A 146 -24.20 -11.03 -21.58
CA VAL A 146 -25.38 -11.65 -22.21
C VAL A 146 -26.21 -10.60 -22.94
N SER A 147 -26.48 -9.46 -22.31
CA SER A 147 -27.37 -8.43 -22.86
C SER A 147 -26.81 -7.71 -24.10
N ARG A 148 -25.48 -7.55 -24.18
CA ARG A 148 -24.79 -6.90 -25.32
C ARG A 148 -24.45 -7.88 -26.45
N CYS A 149 -24.78 -9.16 -26.32
CA CYS A 149 -24.45 -10.17 -27.33
C CYS A 149 -25.44 -10.16 -28.51
N GLU A 150 -24.91 -10.03 -29.73
CA GLU A 150 -25.69 -10.05 -30.97
C GLU A 150 -25.86 -11.48 -31.52
N GLY A 151 -26.56 -12.34 -30.79
CA GLY A 151 -26.76 -13.75 -31.13
C GLY A 151 -28.13 -14.30 -30.72
N SER A 152 -28.35 -15.61 -30.90
CA SER A 152 -29.56 -16.23 -30.37
C SER A 152 -29.51 -16.22 -28.84
N ALA A 153 -30.66 -16.06 -28.18
CA ALA A 153 -30.73 -15.98 -26.71
C ALA A 153 -30.06 -17.18 -26.02
N GLY A 154 -30.15 -18.38 -26.61
CA GLY A 154 -29.50 -19.58 -26.10
C GLY A 154 -27.98 -19.58 -26.28
N ASP A 155 -27.46 -19.02 -27.38
CA ASP A 155 -26.02 -18.94 -27.63
C ASP A 155 -25.36 -17.83 -26.78
N CYS A 156 -26.05 -16.70 -26.60
CA CYS A 156 -25.56 -15.59 -25.78
C CYS A 156 -25.49 -15.94 -24.29
N ALA A 157 -26.37 -16.82 -23.81
CA ALA A 157 -26.39 -17.33 -22.44
C ALA A 157 -25.60 -18.64 -22.25
N ASP A 158 -24.89 -19.14 -23.27
CA ASP A 158 -24.03 -20.33 -23.18
C ASP A 158 -22.56 -19.91 -23.08
N PRO A 159 -21.88 -20.10 -21.92
CA PRO A 159 -20.46 -19.79 -21.77
C PRO A 159 -19.55 -20.53 -22.77
N ALA A 160 -19.97 -21.68 -23.31
CA ALA A 160 -19.19 -22.39 -24.32
C ALA A 160 -19.21 -21.70 -25.70
N ARG A 161 -20.21 -20.85 -25.95
CA ARG A 161 -20.44 -20.15 -27.23
C ARG A 161 -20.23 -18.65 -27.15
N ASN A 162 -20.33 -18.07 -25.96
CA ASN A 162 -20.05 -16.67 -25.68
C ASN A 162 -18.74 -16.53 -24.87
N PRO A 163 -17.59 -16.23 -25.52
CA PRO A 163 -16.30 -16.10 -24.84
C PRO A 163 -16.22 -14.87 -23.93
N ALA A 164 -17.04 -13.83 -24.18
CA ALA A 164 -17.14 -12.69 -23.27
C ALA A 164 -17.82 -13.10 -21.96
N LEU A 165 -18.92 -13.85 -22.06
CA LEU A 165 -19.60 -14.44 -20.90
C LEU A 165 -18.69 -15.41 -20.13
N ALA A 166 -17.94 -16.28 -20.82
CA ALA A 166 -17.01 -17.19 -20.16
C ALA A 166 -15.96 -16.44 -19.33
N ARG A 167 -15.36 -15.38 -19.89
CA ARG A 167 -14.39 -14.54 -19.17
C ARG A 167 -15.02 -13.83 -17.98
N ALA A 168 -16.20 -13.24 -18.17
CA ALA A 168 -16.94 -12.58 -17.10
C ALA A 168 -17.31 -13.55 -15.96
N ALA A 169 -17.79 -14.76 -16.29
CA ALA A 169 -18.12 -15.78 -15.31
C ALA A 169 -16.90 -16.29 -14.54
N ILE A 170 -15.75 -16.47 -15.20
CA ILE A 170 -14.48 -16.81 -14.53
C ILE A 170 -14.04 -15.68 -13.60
N ALA A 171 -14.17 -14.42 -14.03
CA ALA A 171 -13.85 -13.26 -13.21
C ALA A 171 -14.77 -13.19 -11.98
N ALA A 172 -16.09 -13.35 -12.14
CA ALA A 172 -17.04 -13.38 -11.04
C ALA A 172 -16.71 -14.48 -10.02
N ARG A 173 -16.39 -15.69 -10.50
CA ARG A 173 -15.96 -16.80 -9.64
C ARG A 173 -14.65 -16.47 -8.89
N ARG A 174 -13.68 -15.83 -9.54
CA ARG A 174 -12.42 -15.39 -8.90
C ARG A 174 -12.65 -14.30 -7.85
N SER A 175 -13.64 -13.44 -8.05
CA SER A 175 -14.07 -12.43 -7.07
C SER A 175 -14.91 -13.01 -5.91
N GLY A 176 -15.20 -14.32 -5.91
CA GLY A 176 -15.90 -15.00 -4.82
C GLY A 176 -17.41 -15.16 -5.01
N ALA A 177 -17.96 -14.83 -6.18
CA ALA A 177 -19.37 -15.09 -6.48
C ALA A 177 -19.65 -16.60 -6.56
N ALA A 178 -20.78 -17.04 -6.00
CA ALA A 178 -21.20 -18.43 -6.10
C ALA A 178 -21.77 -18.72 -7.50
N ASP A 179 -21.69 -19.99 -7.94
CA ASP A 179 -22.21 -20.39 -9.25
C ASP A 179 -23.71 -20.10 -9.41
N VAL A 180 -24.48 -20.11 -8.32
CA VAL A 180 -25.91 -19.73 -8.34
C VAL A 180 -26.10 -18.25 -8.70
N ASP A 181 -25.24 -17.36 -8.21
CA ASP A 181 -25.33 -15.93 -8.49
C ASP A 181 -24.91 -15.62 -9.93
N ILE A 182 -23.91 -16.35 -10.44
CA ILE A 182 -23.49 -16.28 -11.84
C ILE A 182 -24.65 -16.73 -12.75
N LEU A 183 -25.33 -17.83 -12.43
CA LEU A 183 -26.48 -18.31 -13.20
C LEU A 183 -27.67 -17.32 -13.17
N ARG A 184 -27.90 -16.65 -12.04
CA ARG A 184 -28.90 -15.57 -11.93
C ARG A 184 -28.55 -14.38 -12.81
N ALA A 185 -27.31 -13.90 -12.74
CA ALA A 185 -26.80 -12.82 -13.58
C ALA A 185 -26.89 -13.17 -15.08
N MET A 186 -26.57 -14.41 -15.46
CA MET A 186 -26.74 -14.91 -16.84
C MET A 186 -28.20 -14.88 -17.31
N SER A 187 -29.15 -15.03 -16.39
CA SER A 187 -30.59 -14.99 -16.67
C SER A 187 -31.14 -13.56 -16.72
N GLY A 188 -30.31 -12.55 -16.49
CA GLY A 188 -30.72 -11.14 -16.43
C GLY A 188 -31.39 -10.75 -15.11
N GLU A 189 -31.33 -11.59 -14.08
CA GLU A 189 -31.70 -11.16 -12.72
C GLU A 189 -30.64 -10.17 -12.24
N ALA A 190 -31.05 -8.94 -11.95
CA ALA A 190 -30.17 -7.96 -11.34
C ALA A 190 -29.69 -8.53 -9.99
N ALA A 191 -28.38 -8.72 -9.86
CA ALA A 191 -27.79 -8.95 -8.55
C ALA A 191 -27.87 -7.60 -7.82
N GLU A 192 -28.99 -7.32 -7.15
CA GLU A 192 -29.09 -6.21 -6.19
C GLU A 192 -28.18 -6.54 -5.00
N VAL A 193 -26.88 -6.39 -5.22
CA VAL A 193 -25.87 -6.46 -4.18
C VAL A 193 -25.78 -5.06 -3.62
N ALA A 194 -26.52 -4.81 -2.54
CA ALA A 194 -26.28 -3.62 -1.76
C ALA A 194 -24.82 -3.68 -1.26
N PRO A 195 -24.02 -2.61 -1.46
CA PRO A 195 -22.71 -2.57 -0.84
C PRO A 195 -22.88 -2.82 0.66
N LEU A 196 -21.97 -3.61 1.26
CA LEU A 196 -21.91 -3.65 2.71
C LEU A 196 -21.71 -2.19 3.14
N PRO A 197 -22.60 -1.60 3.94
CA PRO A 197 -22.38 -0.25 4.41
C PRO A 197 -21.01 -0.28 5.08
N GLN A 198 -20.07 0.53 4.59
CA GLN A 198 -18.85 0.77 5.33
C GLN A 198 -19.33 1.37 6.63
N THR A 199 -19.45 0.53 7.67
CA THR A 199 -19.93 0.98 8.95
C THR A 199 -18.94 2.05 9.37
N CYS A 200 -19.38 3.32 9.44
CA CYS A 200 -18.64 4.40 10.08
C CYS A 200 -18.53 4.02 11.55
N LEU A 201 -17.56 3.15 11.85
CA LEU A 201 -17.27 2.75 13.19
C LEU A 201 -16.73 3.98 13.91
N PRO A 202 -17.20 4.27 15.14
CA PRO A 202 -16.68 5.38 15.92
C PRO A 202 -15.15 5.35 15.98
N LEU A 203 -14.50 6.51 15.91
CA LEU A 203 -13.05 6.58 15.97
C LEU A 203 -12.55 6.12 17.33
N LEU A 204 -11.46 5.37 17.32
CA LEU A 204 -10.79 4.96 18.54
C LEU A 204 -10.03 6.14 19.12
N VAL A 205 -10.00 6.23 20.44
CA VAL A 205 -9.15 7.17 21.16
C VAL A 205 -8.14 6.34 21.95
N ALA A 206 -6.86 6.67 21.83
CA ALA A 206 -5.81 6.06 22.62
C ALA A 206 -4.95 7.13 23.28
N ILE A 207 -4.44 6.82 24.48
CA ILE A 207 -3.56 7.69 25.24
C ILE A 207 -2.17 7.07 25.22
N GLY A 208 -1.19 7.80 24.69
CA GLY A 208 0.21 7.39 24.66
C GLY A 208 1.11 8.39 25.38
N GLU A 209 2.00 7.91 26.24
CA GLU A 209 2.95 8.78 26.94
C GLU A 209 3.83 9.54 25.94
N ARG A 210 3.83 10.88 26.04
CA ARG A 210 4.48 11.78 25.07
C ARG A 210 5.94 11.43 24.80
N ASP A 211 6.72 11.17 25.85
CA ASP A 211 8.15 10.88 25.73
C ASP A 211 8.42 9.52 25.06
N LEU A 212 7.56 8.53 25.31
CA LEU A 212 7.64 7.22 24.66
C LEU A 212 7.26 7.32 23.18
N VAL A 213 6.23 8.10 22.85
CA VAL A 213 5.84 8.34 21.45
C VAL A 213 6.93 9.13 20.71
N ALA A 214 7.45 10.19 21.31
CA ALA A 214 8.52 11.03 20.75
C ALA A 214 9.81 10.25 20.45
N SER A 215 10.14 9.25 21.27
CA SER A 215 11.31 8.38 21.07
C SER A 215 11.09 7.22 20.09
N GLY A 216 9.87 7.03 19.59
CA GLY A 216 9.52 5.92 18.69
C GLY A 216 9.47 4.56 19.39
N ALA A 217 9.12 4.53 20.68
CA ALA A 217 8.99 3.30 21.45
C ALA A 217 7.91 2.37 20.87
N PRO A 218 7.84 1.08 21.28
CA PRO A 218 6.86 0.12 20.74
C PRO A 218 5.40 0.59 20.79
N VAL A 219 5.04 1.45 21.74
CA VAL A 219 3.72 2.10 21.82
C VAL A 219 3.41 2.95 20.59
N ALA A 220 4.39 3.72 20.09
CA ALA A 220 4.25 4.52 18.87
C ALA A 220 4.01 3.64 17.64
N GLN A 221 4.67 2.46 17.60
CA GLN A 221 4.45 1.49 16.53
C GLN A 221 3.02 0.94 16.54
N VAL A 222 2.49 0.57 17.71
CA VAL A 222 1.10 0.09 17.82
C VAL A 222 0.11 1.18 17.42
N ALA A 223 0.31 2.41 17.88
CA ALA A 223 -0.53 3.55 17.50
C ALA A 223 -0.48 3.81 15.99
N ALA A 224 0.71 3.77 15.37
CA ALA A 224 0.84 3.91 13.92
C ALA A 224 0.17 2.75 13.15
N GLU A 225 0.33 1.50 13.58
CA GLU A 225 -0.30 0.33 12.95
C GLU A 225 -1.84 0.42 12.95
N GLY A 226 -2.43 0.93 14.03
CA GLY A 226 -3.87 1.13 14.15
C GLY A 226 -4.38 2.44 13.55
N GLY A 227 -3.52 3.45 13.39
CA GLY A 227 -3.91 4.80 13.01
C GLY A 227 -3.69 5.18 11.56
N LEU A 228 -2.84 4.49 10.79
CA LEU A 228 -2.54 4.89 9.40
C LEU A 228 -3.74 4.94 8.45
N ASP A 229 -4.82 4.26 8.77
CA ASP A 229 -6.03 4.24 7.95
C ASP A 229 -7.10 5.24 8.43
N GLY A 230 -6.76 6.18 9.34
CA GLY A 230 -7.68 7.24 9.79
C GLY A 230 -8.59 6.87 10.96
N ASP A 231 -8.45 5.67 11.54
CA ASP A 231 -9.39 5.10 12.52
C ASP A 231 -9.08 5.44 13.99
N LEU A 232 -7.89 5.97 14.26
CA LEU A 232 -7.36 6.20 15.62
C LEU A 232 -6.97 7.66 15.81
N ILE A 233 -7.40 8.23 16.93
CA ILE A 233 -6.89 9.48 17.47
C ILE A 233 -5.98 9.14 18.64
N LEU A 234 -4.71 9.51 18.53
CA LEU A 234 -3.75 9.43 19.62
C LEU A 234 -3.72 10.74 20.38
N THR A 235 -4.05 10.71 21.67
CA THR A 235 -3.81 11.81 22.61
C THR A 235 -2.61 11.49 23.50
N PHE A 236 -2.08 12.50 24.19
CA PHE A 236 -0.89 12.36 25.03
C PHE A 236 -1.18 12.39 26.53
N ASP A 237 -2.43 12.66 26.90
CA ASP A 237 -2.90 12.78 28.28
C ASP A 237 -4.41 12.53 28.36
N VAL A 238 -4.87 12.26 29.59
CA VAL A 238 -6.28 11.96 29.89
C VAL A 238 -7.17 13.19 29.74
N GLU A 239 -6.68 14.37 30.14
CA GLU A 239 -7.46 15.63 30.05
C GLU A 239 -7.86 15.95 28.60
N THR A 240 -6.93 15.75 27.66
CA THR A 240 -7.20 15.92 26.24
C THR A 240 -8.19 14.88 25.70
N ALA A 241 -8.09 13.63 26.16
CA ALA A 241 -9.05 12.58 25.77
C ALA A 241 -10.46 12.88 26.30
N ASP A 242 -10.58 13.34 27.55
CA ASP A 242 -11.85 13.76 28.16
C ASP A 242 -12.43 14.98 27.43
N ALA A 243 -11.61 15.98 27.10
CA ALA A 243 -12.07 17.15 26.35
C ALA A 243 -12.59 16.77 24.94
N LEU A 244 -11.98 15.77 24.31
CA LEU A 244 -12.43 15.24 23.03
C LEU A 244 -13.77 14.48 23.18
N ALA A 245 -13.93 13.67 24.23
CA ALA A 245 -15.18 12.99 24.56
C ALA A 245 -16.31 13.97 24.89
N ASP A 246 -16.03 15.02 25.65
CA ASP A 246 -16.97 16.10 25.94
C ASP A 246 -17.44 16.78 24.65
N ALA A 247 -16.51 17.09 23.73
CA ALA A 247 -16.85 17.70 22.45
C ALA A 247 -17.64 16.76 21.52
N ALA A 248 -17.36 15.47 21.52
CA ALA A 248 -18.12 14.48 20.76
C ALA A 248 -19.59 14.35 21.22
N ASN A 249 -19.86 14.63 22.50
CA ASN A 249 -21.22 14.61 23.07
C ASN A 249 -21.92 15.98 23.07
N ALA A 250 -21.20 17.05 22.72
CA ALA A 250 -21.71 18.41 22.67
C ALA A 250 -22.44 18.68 21.33
N PRO A 251 -23.51 19.50 21.30
CA PRO A 251 -24.13 19.89 20.04
C PRO A 251 -23.14 20.64 19.14
N GLY A 252 -23.05 20.22 17.87
CA GLY A 252 -22.19 20.83 16.86
C GLY A 252 -22.92 21.84 15.99
N VAL A 253 -22.26 22.96 15.70
CA VAL A 253 -22.68 23.93 14.70
C VAL A 253 -21.49 24.33 13.84
N LEU A 254 -21.66 24.34 12.52
CA LEU A 254 -20.70 24.90 11.59
C LEU A 254 -21.21 26.26 11.11
N LEU A 255 -20.36 27.29 11.15
CA LEU A 255 -20.67 28.64 10.70
C LEU A 255 -19.93 28.93 9.38
N SER A 256 -20.59 29.58 8.42
CA SER A 256 -19.94 30.02 7.17
C SER A 256 -19.42 31.45 7.32
N LEU A 257 -18.12 31.59 7.60
CA LEU A 257 -17.49 32.91 7.72
C LEU A 257 -17.60 33.74 6.42
N PRO A 258 -17.40 33.17 5.21
CA PRO A 258 -17.58 33.92 3.97
C PRO A 258 -19.02 34.42 3.79
N ALA A 259 -20.04 33.62 4.12
CA ALA A 259 -21.44 34.03 4.00
C ALA A 259 -21.81 35.13 5.00
N ILE A 260 -21.32 35.04 6.25
CA ILE A 260 -21.53 36.07 7.27
C ILE A 260 -20.84 37.37 6.85
N HIS A 261 -19.62 37.31 6.31
CA HIS A 261 -18.89 38.47 5.82
C HIS A 261 -19.62 39.12 4.62
N ALA A 262 -20.09 38.32 3.66
CA ALA A 262 -20.85 38.80 2.51
C ALA A 262 -22.18 39.48 2.91
N LEU A 263 -22.85 38.97 3.96
CA LEU A 263 -24.10 39.52 4.45
C LEU A 263 -23.92 40.80 5.27
N ALA A 264 -22.96 40.81 6.19
CA ALA A 264 -22.86 41.82 7.24
C ALA A 264 -21.83 42.92 6.94
N GLY A 265 -20.87 42.69 6.05
CA GLY A 265 -19.80 43.64 5.72
C GLY A 265 -19.10 44.18 6.98
N ASP A 266 -19.11 45.51 7.16
CA ASP A 266 -18.52 46.19 8.32
C ASP A 266 -19.11 45.74 9.68
N GLN A 267 -20.27 45.08 9.70
CA GLN A 267 -20.89 44.53 10.91
C GLN A 267 -20.53 43.05 11.15
N PHE A 268 -19.56 42.50 10.43
CA PHE A 268 -19.16 41.09 10.50
C PHE A 268 -18.98 40.56 11.93
N GLY A 269 -18.15 41.20 12.75
CA GLY A 269 -17.94 40.77 14.15
C GLY A 269 -19.22 40.80 15.00
N ALA A 270 -20.07 41.82 14.81
CA ALA A 270 -21.34 41.91 15.53
C ALA A 270 -22.35 40.85 15.07
N ALA A 271 -22.34 40.49 13.78
CA ALA A 271 -23.14 39.40 13.24
C ALA A 271 -22.65 38.04 13.75
N LEU A 272 -21.34 37.78 13.75
CA LEU A 272 -20.78 36.55 14.28
C LEU A 272 -21.10 36.38 15.77
N SER A 273 -20.90 37.41 16.59
CA SER A 273 -21.30 37.40 18.00
C SER A 273 -22.79 37.09 18.20
N ALA A 274 -23.66 37.77 17.43
CA ALA A 274 -25.10 37.56 17.52
C ALA A 274 -25.50 36.13 17.11
N LEU A 275 -24.81 35.55 16.13
CA LEU A 275 -25.02 34.19 15.66
C LEU A 275 -24.63 33.16 16.73
N VAL A 276 -23.42 33.27 17.31
CA VAL A 276 -22.97 32.38 18.39
C VAL A 276 -23.88 32.47 19.61
N ALA A 277 -24.29 33.68 20.00
CA ALA A 277 -25.21 33.89 21.11
C ALA A 277 -26.60 33.30 20.84
N LEU A 278 -27.08 33.36 19.59
CA LEU A 278 -28.37 32.78 19.19
C LEU A 278 -28.33 31.24 19.28
N TRP A 279 -27.28 30.62 18.75
CA TRP A 279 -27.09 29.17 18.81
C TRP A 279 -26.88 28.68 20.25
N SER A 280 -26.10 29.40 21.05
CA SER A 280 -25.90 29.08 22.48
C SER A 280 -27.21 29.13 23.27
N LYS A 281 -28.12 30.06 22.95
CA LYS A 281 -29.47 30.11 23.55
C LYS A 281 -30.38 28.98 23.10
N ALA A 282 -30.17 28.45 21.89
CA ALA A 282 -30.93 27.31 21.38
C ALA A 282 -30.59 25.99 22.10
N PHE A 283 -29.42 25.92 22.76
CA PHE A 283 -28.97 24.76 23.54
C PHE A 283 -28.67 25.14 24.99
N PRO A 284 -29.70 25.47 25.80
CA PRO A 284 -29.50 25.96 27.15
C PRO A 284 -28.79 24.91 28.04
N GLY A 285 -27.68 25.31 28.65
CA GLY A 285 -26.92 24.46 29.57
C GLY A 285 -25.95 23.47 28.90
N ALA A 286 -25.91 23.42 27.57
CA ALA A 286 -24.90 22.66 26.83
C ALA A 286 -23.71 23.56 26.47
N ARG A 287 -22.53 22.94 26.34
CA ARG A 287 -21.39 23.55 25.66
C ARG A 287 -21.49 23.23 24.17
N LEU A 288 -21.15 24.16 23.29
CA LEU A 288 -21.24 23.94 21.83
C LEU A 288 -19.89 23.68 21.20
N VAL A 289 -19.84 22.80 20.19
CA VAL A 289 -18.72 22.77 19.25
C VAL A 289 -19.05 23.72 18.11
N VAL A 290 -18.26 24.79 17.96
CA VAL A 290 -18.52 25.87 16.99
C VAL A 290 -17.43 25.89 15.94
N GLY A 291 -17.72 25.33 14.76
CA GLY A 291 -16.80 25.32 13.62
C GLY A 291 -16.77 26.66 12.89
N LEU A 292 -15.57 27.13 12.57
CA LEU A 292 -15.33 28.34 11.77
C LEU A 292 -15.05 27.97 10.31
N GLY A 293 -16.11 27.65 9.57
CA GLY A 293 -16.04 27.22 8.18
C GLY A 293 -15.64 28.34 7.22
N GLY A 294 -14.79 28.01 6.24
CA GLY A 294 -14.28 28.98 5.26
C GLY A 294 -13.31 30.03 5.83
N LEU A 295 -12.67 29.74 6.97
CA LEU A 295 -11.67 30.63 7.58
C LEU A 295 -10.50 30.92 6.63
N ALA A 296 -10.02 29.90 5.93
CA ALA A 296 -8.93 30.04 4.97
C ALA A 296 -9.30 30.93 3.79
N ASP A 297 -10.51 30.79 3.25
CA ASP A 297 -11.04 31.68 2.21
C ASP A 297 -11.16 33.12 2.69
N LEU A 298 -11.69 33.33 3.90
CA LEU A 298 -11.82 34.66 4.48
C LEU A 298 -10.45 35.31 4.68
N ALA A 299 -9.50 34.57 5.23
CA ALA A 299 -8.16 35.06 5.52
C ALA A 299 -7.38 35.41 4.24
N VAL A 300 -7.39 34.52 3.24
CA VAL A 300 -6.65 34.76 1.99
C VAL A 300 -7.27 35.88 1.16
N ALA A 301 -8.61 36.00 1.17
CA ALA A 301 -9.33 37.06 0.47
C ALA A 301 -9.28 38.43 1.19
N GLY A 302 -8.83 38.44 2.45
CA GLY A 302 -8.67 39.61 3.30
C GLY A 302 -7.22 40.08 3.33
N ASP A 303 -6.74 40.44 4.52
CA ASP A 303 -5.32 40.69 4.76
C ASP A 303 -4.61 39.38 5.10
N PHE A 304 -4.08 38.72 4.07
CA PHE A 304 -3.44 37.41 4.21
C PHE A 304 -2.12 37.45 5.00
N GLU A 305 -1.52 38.63 5.23
CA GLU A 305 -0.33 38.78 6.08
C GLU A 305 -0.68 38.71 7.57
N GLU A 306 -1.92 39.05 7.94
CA GLU A 306 -2.45 38.99 9.32
C GLU A 306 -3.38 37.77 9.54
N ALA A 307 -3.28 36.75 8.69
CA ALA A 307 -4.22 35.62 8.64
C ALA A 307 -4.32 34.85 9.97
N GLU A 308 -3.21 34.53 10.63
CA GLU A 308 -3.22 33.87 11.94
C GLU A 308 -3.78 34.77 13.06
N ALA A 309 -3.55 36.09 12.97
CA ALA A 309 -4.11 37.05 13.94
C ALA A 309 -5.63 37.14 13.78
N LEU A 310 -6.14 37.19 12.55
CA LEU A 310 -7.57 37.11 12.25
C LEU A 310 -8.18 35.83 12.84
N ALA A 311 -7.54 34.67 12.67
CA ALA A 311 -8.01 33.42 13.24
C ALA A 311 -8.12 33.49 14.77
N ALA A 312 -7.09 34.02 15.45
CA ALA A 312 -7.09 34.20 16.89
C ALA A 312 -8.20 35.16 17.37
N ASP A 313 -8.36 36.31 16.70
CA ASP A 313 -9.39 37.31 17.04
C ASP A 313 -10.81 36.72 16.91
N LEU A 314 -11.06 35.93 15.87
CA LEU A 314 -12.35 35.25 15.68
C LEU A 314 -12.59 34.18 16.73
N ALA A 315 -11.56 33.43 17.11
CA ALA A 315 -11.65 32.44 18.17
C ALA A 315 -11.98 33.10 19.52
N GLU A 316 -11.33 34.22 19.84
CA GLU A 316 -11.60 34.98 21.07
C GLU A 316 -13.03 35.53 21.07
N LEU A 317 -13.50 36.06 19.94
CA LEU A 317 -14.88 36.54 19.81
C LEU A 317 -15.91 35.43 20.04
N VAL A 318 -15.69 34.23 19.46
CA VAL A 318 -16.58 33.07 19.66
C VAL A 318 -16.54 32.59 21.11
N ALA A 319 -15.34 32.51 21.70
CA ALA A 319 -15.15 32.08 23.08
C ALA A 319 -15.79 33.05 24.10
N ALA A 320 -15.90 34.34 23.78
CA ALA A 320 -16.51 35.34 24.65
C ALA A 320 -18.05 35.24 24.75
N GLU A 321 -18.72 34.69 23.72
CA GLU A 321 -20.19 34.72 23.60
C GLU A 321 -20.90 33.48 24.17
N GLY A 322 -20.17 32.42 24.52
CA GLY A 322 -20.79 31.18 24.99
C GLY A 322 -19.83 30.15 25.56
N ALA A 323 -20.40 29.08 26.11
CA ALA A 323 -19.63 27.95 26.61
C ALA A 323 -19.22 27.06 25.43
N VAL A 324 -18.00 27.23 24.94
CA VAL A 324 -17.47 26.45 23.81
C VAL A 324 -16.87 25.14 24.34
N ALA A 325 -17.21 24.02 23.71
CA ALA A 325 -16.60 22.70 23.92
C ALA A 325 -15.41 22.47 22.96
N GLY A 326 -15.48 23.04 21.76
CA GLY A 326 -14.39 23.02 20.78
C GLY A 326 -14.66 23.96 19.60
N LEU A 327 -13.61 24.28 18.85
CA LEU A 327 -13.69 25.13 17.65
C LEU A 327 -13.55 24.35 16.33
N PHE A 328 -13.37 23.03 16.42
CA PHE A 328 -13.12 22.16 15.27
C PHE A 328 -14.33 21.27 15.02
N VAL A 329 -14.96 21.48 13.87
CA VAL A 329 -16.01 20.62 13.33
C VAL A 329 -15.44 19.95 12.09
N ASN A 330 -15.49 18.61 12.04
CA ASN A 330 -15.03 17.81 10.90
C ASN A 330 -16.23 16.99 10.39
N ASP A 331 -17.17 17.67 9.74
CA ASP A 331 -18.41 17.10 9.21
C ASP A 331 -18.56 17.50 7.73
N PRO A 332 -18.13 16.65 6.77
CA PRO A 332 -18.22 16.94 5.34
C PRO A 332 -19.64 17.22 4.87
N GLU A 333 -20.65 16.62 5.49
CA GLU A 333 -22.07 16.86 5.15
C GLU A 333 -22.50 18.26 5.59
N ALA A 334 -22.01 18.75 6.73
CA ALA A 334 -22.23 20.12 7.17
C ALA A 334 -21.49 21.14 6.29
N GLU A 335 -20.26 20.83 5.88
CA GLU A 335 -19.51 21.66 4.93
C GLU A 335 -20.27 21.76 3.60
N LEU A 336 -20.77 20.64 3.08
CA LEU A 336 -21.56 20.60 1.84
C LEU A 336 -22.85 21.42 1.94
N ARG A 337 -23.60 21.32 3.06
CA ARG A 337 -24.78 22.15 3.33
C ARG A 337 -24.49 23.65 3.36
N LEU A 338 -23.26 24.05 3.66
CA LEU A 338 -22.84 25.45 3.62
C LEU A 338 -22.11 25.84 2.32
N GLY A 339 -21.94 24.91 1.38
CA GLY A 339 -21.15 25.13 0.16
C GLY A 339 -19.67 25.40 0.47
N LEU A 340 -19.15 24.83 1.55
CA LEU A 340 -17.77 24.97 1.98
C LEU A 340 -16.96 23.78 1.49
N THR A 341 -15.71 24.04 1.12
CA THR A 341 -14.73 23.03 0.74
C THR A 341 -13.35 23.40 1.31
N PRO A 342 -12.44 22.44 1.53
CA PRO A 342 -11.06 22.73 1.88
C PRO A 342 -10.40 23.66 0.86
N LEU A 343 -9.44 24.50 1.26
CA LEU A 343 -8.78 25.47 0.39
C LEU A 343 -7.96 24.76 -0.69
N THR A 344 -8.47 24.83 -1.92
CA THR A 344 -7.84 24.32 -3.14
C THR A 344 -7.60 25.45 -4.13
N ALA A 345 -6.68 25.25 -5.07
CA ALA A 345 -6.43 26.23 -6.13
C ALA A 345 -7.65 26.40 -7.04
N ALA A 346 -8.31 25.30 -7.39
CA ALA A 346 -9.51 25.28 -8.22
C ALA A 346 -10.78 25.14 -7.37
N ASP A 347 -11.84 25.80 -7.80
CA ASP A 347 -13.21 25.68 -7.30
C ASP A 347 -14.10 25.13 -8.41
N VAL A 348 -15.13 24.37 -8.03
CA VAL A 348 -16.12 23.79 -8.95
C VAL A 348 -17.41 24.58 -8.78
N PHE A 349 -17.98 25.05 -9.87
CA PHE A 349 -19.21 25.83 -9.83
C PHE A 349 -20.20 25.38 -10.91
N GLU A 350 -21.47 25.66 -10.63
CA GLU A 350 -22.55 25.41 -11.57
C GLU A 350 -22.89 26.71 -12.31
N THR A 351 -22.94 26.66 -13.63
CA THR A 351 -23.36 27.81 -14.44
C THR A 351 -24.89 27.89 -14.51
N GLY A 352 -25.42 29.00 -15.02
CA GLY A 352 -26.88 29.25 -15.01
C GLY A 352 -27.71 28.29 -15.87
N ASP A 353 -27.08 27.41 -16.66
CA ASP A 353 -27.73 26.36 -17.45
C ASP A 353 -27.61 24.96 -16.82
N GLY A 354 -27.07 24.85 -15.60
CA GLY A 354 -26.88 23.59 -14.87
C GLY A 354 -25.59 22.84 -15.23
N THR A 355 -24.72 23.42 -16.07
CA THR A 355 -23.41 22.83 -16.37
C THR A 355 -22.42 23.05 -15.23
N VAL A 356 -21.61 22.03 -14.93
CA VAL A 356 -20.56 22.10 -13.91
C VAL A 356 -19.23 22.43 -14.58
N ASP A 357 -18.55 23.47 -14.11
CA ASP A 357 -17.26 23.92 -14.64
C ASP A 357 -16.27 24.22 -13.51
N ARG A 358 -14.99 24.36 -13.85
CA ARG A 358 -13.89 24.65 -12.92
C ARG A 358 -13.40 26.09 -13.12
N ARG A 359 -13.08 26.76 -12.03
CA ARG A 359 -12.47 28.10 -12.02
C ARG A 359 -11.34 28.19 -11.02
N LEU A 360 -10.51 29.23 -11.13
CA LEU A 360 -9.64 29.61 -10.01
C LEU A 360 -10.52 30.01 -8.83
N ARG A 361 -10.16 29.52 -7.64
CA ARG A 361 -10.96 29.78 -6.44
C ARG A 361 -11.13 31.29 -6.20
N PRO A 362 -12.36 31.81 -5.99
CA PRO A 362 -12.59 33.24 -5.94
C PRO A 362 -11.80 34.00 -4.86
N SER A 363 -11.55 33.37 -3.72
CA SER A 363 -10.74 33.92 -2.62
C SER A 363 -9.29 34.15 -3.05
N LEU A 364 -8.69 33.17 -3.75
CA LEU A 364 -7.35 33.26 -4.33
C LEU A 364 -7.29 34.27 -5.48
N ALA A 365 -8.29 34.29 -6.37
CA ALA A 365 -8.38 35.27 -7.45
C ALA A 365 -8.37 36.71 -6.90
N LYS A 366 -9.16 36.96 -5.84
CA LYS A 366 -9.19 38.26 -5.16
C LYS A 366 -7.84 38.59 -4.49
N ALA A 367 -7.21 37.61 -3.84
CA ALA A 367 -5.89 37.78 -3.22
C ALA A 367 -4.84 38.18 -4.27
N ILE A 368 -4.76 37.42 -5.37
CA ILE A 368 -3.83 37.66 -6.49
C ILE A 368 -4.04 39.06 -7.06
N ALA A 369 -5.29 39.44 -7.34
CA ALA A 369 -5.61 40.78 -7.84
C ALA A 369 -5.18 41.89 -6.86
N THR A 370 -5.43 41.70 -5.56
CA THR A 370 -5.06 42.67 -4.52
C THR A 370 -3.54 42.81 -4.37
N ALA A 371 -2.81 41.70 -4.55
CA ALA A 371 -1.35 41.68 -4.55
C ALA A 371 -0.72 42.15 -5.89
N GLY A 372 -1.53 42.58 -6.86
CA GLY A 372 -1.06 43.09 -8.16
C GLY A 372 -0.62 42.00 -9.16
N GLY A 373 -1.04 40.75 -8.96
CA GLY A 373 -0.81 39.64 -9.88
C GLY A 373 -1.82 39.55 -11.02
N ASP A 374 -1.50 38.72 -12.01
CA ASP A 374 -2.36 38.44 -13.16
C ASP A 374 -3.23 37.19 -12.90
N VAL A 375 -4.53 37.41 -12.68
CA VAL A 375 -5.52 36.36 -12.41
C VAL A 375 -5.72 35.45 -13.62
N GLU A 376 -5.73 35.98 -14.84
CA GLU A 376 -5.89 35.19 -16.07
C GLU A 376 -4.64 34.32 -16.32
N ALA A 377 -3.45 34.79 -15.95
CA ALA A 377 -2.24 33.97 -15.98
C ALA A 377 -2.29 32.83 -14.95
N ALA A 378 -2.83 33.08 -13.76
CA ALA A 378 -3.04 32.05 -12.74
C ALA A 378 -4.06 30.98 -13.21
N GLU A 379 -5.19 31.42 -13.75
CA GLU A 379 -6.22 30.53 -14.32
C GLU A 379 -5.67 29.66 -15.45
N ARG A 380 -4.91 30.26 -16.38
CA ARG A 380 -4.26 29.51 -17.47
C ARG A 380 -3.22 28.50 -16.97
N HIS A 381 -2.46 28.83 -15.91
CA HIS A 381 -1.51 27.90 -15.32
C HIS A 381 -2.22 26.70 -14.67
N LEU A 382 -3.34 26.98 -14.00
CA LEU A 382 -4.10 26.01 -13.22
C LEU A 382 -4.94 25.06 -14.09
N LEU A 383 -5.70 25.62 -15.04
CA LEU A 383 -6.72 24.90 -15.82
C LEU A 383 -6.30 24.61 -17.26
N GLY A 384 -5.20 25.21 -17.72
CA GLY A 384 -4.75 25.13 -19.11
C GLY A 384 -5.65 25.92 -20.05
N ARG A 385 -5.41 25.75 -21.36
CA ARG A 385 -6.16 26.44 -22.43
C ARG A 385 -7.21 25.57 -23.11
N ARG A 386 -7.27 24.28 -22.77
CA ARG A 386 -8.12 23.26 -23.41
C ARG A 386 -7.99 23.25 -24.94
N THR A 387 -6.77 23.51 -25.45
CA THR A 387 -6.43 23.50 -26.87
C THR A 387 -4.96 23.16 -27.06
N LEU A 388 -4.63 22.47 -28.15
CA LEU A 388 -3.23 22.26 -28.59
C LEU A 388 -2.77 23.33 -29.58
N ALA A 389 -3.65 24.26 -29.96
CA ALA A 389 -3.27 25.36 -30.85
C ALA A 389 -2.23 26.28 -30.18
N GLY A 390 -0.99 26.24 -30.68
CA GLY A 390 0.13 26.99 -30.11
C GLY A 390 0.58 26.49 -28.74
N ALA A 391 0.30 25.22 -28.41
CA ALA A 391 0.88 24.55 -27.25
C ALA A 391 2.37 24.26 -27.47
N ARG A 392 3.12 24.23 -26.37
CA ARG A 392 4.55 23.87 -26.36
C ARG A 392 4.69 22.36 -26.54
N GLY A 393 5.75 21.94 -27.23
CA GLY A 393 6.02 20.53 -27.52
C GLY A 393 5.17 19.97 -28.68
N ILE A 394 3.84 19.95 -28.51
CA ILE A 394 2.90 19.34 -29.47
C ILE A 394 1.83 20.37 -29.86
N ASP A 395 1.96 20.95 -31.05
CA ASP A 395 0.96 21.84 -31.63
C ASP A 395 0.32 21.24 -32.89
N HIS A 396 -0.67 21.93 -33.45
CA HIS A 396 -1.32 21.51 -34.70
C HIS A 396 -0.34 21.39 -35.87
N ALA A 397 0.74 22.19 -35.90
CA ALA A 397 1.73 22.09 -36.97
C ALA A 397 2.55 20.80 -36.85
N ALA A 398 2.95 20.43 -35.64
CA ALA A 398 3.64 19.19 -35.33
C ALA A 398 2.77 17.96 -35.62
N LEU A 399 1.49 17.98 -35.22
CA LEU A 399 0.55 16.89 -35.51
C LEU A 399 0.29 16.72 -37.02
N ARG A 400 0.17 17.82 -37.79
CA ARG A 400 0.08 17.74 -39.26
C ARG A 400 1.33 17.11 -39.87
N ALA A 401 2.51 17.38 -39.34
CA ALA A 401 3.75 16.77 -39.81
C ALA A 401 3.77 15.23 -39.59
N CYS A 402 3.03 14.74 -38.59
CA CYS A 402 2.84 13.31 -38.32
C CYS A 402 1.72 12.66 -39.14
N GLY A 403 1.01 13.42 -39.99
CA GLY A 403 -0.02 12.90 -40.89
C GLY A 403 -1.47 13.06 -40.43
N LEU A 404 -1.72 13.80 -39.34
CA LEU A 404 -3.08 14.17 -38.94
C LEU A 404 -3.63 15.25 -39.89
N THR A 405 -4.86 15.08 -40.39
CA THR A 405 -5.53 16.06 -41.24
C THR A 405 -6.37 17.02 -40.40
N ASP A 406 -6.94 18.05 -41.03
CA ASP A 406 -7.78 19.02 -40.32
C ASP A 406 -9.03 18.38 -39.69
N ILE A 407 -9.53 17.25 -40.23
CA ILE A 407 -10.67 16.51 -39.67
C ILE A 407 -10.29 15.87 -38.32
N GLU A 408 -9.14 15.19 -38.25
CA GLU A 408 -8.69 14.60 -37.00
C GLU A 408 -8.31 15.67 -35.96
N LEU A 409 -7.74 16.81 -36.40
CA LEU A 409 -7.43 17.92 -35.50
C LEU A 409 -8.70 18.56 -34.92
N GLU A 410 -9.77 18.69 -35.70
CA GLU A 410 -11.06 19.16 -35.19
C GLU A 410 -11.63 18.18 -34.15
N GLY A 411 -11.52 16.87 -34.39
CA GLY A 411 -11.87 15.83 -33.42
C GLY A 411 -11.05 15.90 -32.12
N VAL A 412 -9.73 16.12 -32.24
CA VAL A 412 -8.83 16.33 -31.09
C VAL A 412 -9.26 17.55 -30.27
N GLU A 413 -9.52 18.69 -30.92
CA GLU A 413 -9.95 19.92 -30.23
C GLU A 413 -11.30 19.76 -29.55
N MET A 414 -12.26 19.07 -30.19
CA MET A 414 -13.55 18.75 -29.56
C MET A 414 -13.39 17.82 -28.35
N ALA A 415 -12.47 16.85 -28.41
CA ALA A 415 -12.24 15.90 -27.33
C ALA A 415 -11.48 16.51 -26.14
N LEU A 416 -10.57 17.46 -26.36
CA LEU A 416 -9.84 18.17 -25.29
C LEU A 416 -10.78 18.86 -24.28
N ALA A 417 -11.98 19.25 -24.72
CA ALA A 417 -13.00 19.83 -23.87
C ALA A 417 -13.71 18.81 -22.96
N GLN A 418 -13.65 17.51 -23.27
CA GLN A 418 -14.43 16.45 -22.59
C GLN A 418 -13.57 15.48 -21.78
N VAL A 419 -12.27 15.50 -22.02
CA VAL A 419 -11.30 14.55 -21.47
C VAL A 419 -10.43 15.24 -20.42
N GLU A 420 -9.85 14.48 -19.49
CA GLU A 420 -8.96 15.00 -18.43
C GLU A 420 -7.48 14.63 -18.62
N CYS A 421 -7.16 13.72 -19.55
CA CYS A 421 -5.78 13.32 -19.88
C CYS A 421 -5.51 13.45 -21.37
N LEU A 422 -4.32 13.94 -21.75
CA LEU A 422 -3.94 14.09 -23.16
C LEU A 422 -3.97 12.76 -23.91
N ASP A 423 -3.59 11.67 -23.24
CA ASP A 423 -3.46 10.34 -23.85
C ASP A 423 -4.81 9.79 -24.33
N ASP A 424 -5.91 10.14 -23.66
CA ASP A 424 -7.27 9.70 -24.00
C ASP A 424 -7.81 10.39 -25.27
N VAL A 425 -7.31 11.59 -25.59
CA VAL A 425 -7.65 12.31 -26.82
C VAL A 425 -7.13 11.58 -28.06
N PHE A 426 -6.03 10.84 -27.91
CA PHE A 426 -5.37 10.11 -29.00
C PHE A 426 -5.80 8.63 -29.07
N ARG A 427 -6.95 8.27 -28.49
CA ARG A 427 -7.52 6.92 -28.50
C ARG A 427 -8.80 6.82 -29.33
N ALA A 428 -9.19 5.60 -29.68
CA ALA A 428 -10.52 5.34 -30.22
C ALA A 428 -11.57 5.54 -29.10
N PRO A 429 -12.72 6.17 -29.38
CA PRO A 429 -13.25 6.50 -30.70
C PRO A 429 -12.92 7.91 -31.22
N VAL A 430 -12.18 8.74 -30.45
CA VAL A 430 -11.87 10.13 -30.85
C VAL A 430 -11.11 10.16 -32.18
N LEU A 431 -10.06 9.34 -32.26
CA LEU A 431 -9.41 9.03 -33.52
C LEU A 431 -10.01 7.73 -34.09
N ASP A 432 -10.42 7.79 -35.35
CA ASP A 432 -11.01 6.63 -36.03
C ASP A 432 -10.03 5.44 -36.03
N ALA A 433 -10.54 4.25 -35.69
CA ALA A 433 -9.72 3.04 -35.62
C ALA A 433 -9.17 2.63 -37.00
N GLY A 434 -9.88 2.96 -38.08
CA GLY A 434 -9.39 2.83 -39.44
C GLY A 434 -8.24 3.78 -39.73
N PHE A 435 -8.34 5.05 -39.35
CA PHE A 435 -7.23 6.01 -39.46
C PHE A 435 -5.96 5.54 -38.72
N ILE A 436 -6.09 5.11 -37.46
CA ILE A 436 -4.95 4.62 -36.66
C ILE A 436 -4.27 3.42 -37.33
N ARG A 437 -5.05 2.52 -37.94
CA ARG A 437 -4.50 1.31 -38.60
C ARG A 437 -3.98 1.57 -40.00
N ASP A 438 -4.79 2.24 -40.82
CA ASP A 438 -4.63 2.30 -42.26
C ASP A 438 -3.75 3.50 -42.68
N VAL A 439 -3.74 4.59 -41.90
CA VAL A 439 -2.90 5.78 -42.14
C VAL A 439 -1.66 5.78 -41.23
N LEU A 440 -1.83 5.55 -39.93
CA LEU A 440 -0.70 5.54 -38.98
C LEU A 440 -0.01 4.17 -38.87
N GLY A 441 -0.57 3.11 -39.46
CA GLY A 441 0.08 1.80 -39.56
C GLY A 441 0.09 0.97 -38.27
N MET A 442 -0.75 1.27 -37.28
CA MET A 442 -0.72 0.62 -35.95
C MET A 442 -1.75 -0.52 -35.84
N GLN A 443 -1.42 -1.61 -35.12
CA GLN A 443 -2.24 -2.82 -35.04
C GLN A 443 -2.64 -3.14 -33.59
N GLY A 444 -3.87 -3.64 -33.35
CA GLY A 444 -4.27 -4.30 -32.09
C GLY A 444 -4.58 -3.41 -30.87
N ASP A 445 -4.64 -4.05 -29.69
CA ASP A 445 -4.88 -3.53 -28.32
C ASP A 445 -3.76 -2.57 -27.82
N GLU A 446 -3.02 -1.99 -28.76
CA GLU A 446 -1.81 -1.17 -28.60
C GLU A 446 -2.14 0.33 -28.51
N GLN A 447 -3.30 0.68 -27.93
CA GLN A 447 -3.88 2.03 -27.93
C GLN A 447 -3.25 2.98 -26.90
N GLY A 448 -2.33 2.50 -26.06
CA GLY A 448 -1.61 3.33 -25.09
C GLY A 448 -0.35 3.97 -25.68
N GLY A 449 -0.15 5.27 -25.46
CA GLY A 449 1.08 5.98 -25.82
C GLY A 449 1.24 6.27 -27.31
N LEU A 450 0.16 6.61 -28.03
CA LEU A 450 0.21 6.96 -29.46
C LEU A 450 1.24 8.07 -29.75
N LEU A 451 1.28 9.10 -28.91
CA LEU A 451 2.19 10.24 -29.07
C LEU A 451 3.67 9.81 -29.04
N ILE A 452 4.05 8.92 -28.13
CA ILE A 452 5.42 8.39 -28.06
C ILE A 452 5.79 7.66 -29.35
N ARG A 453 4.84 6.91 -29.93
CA ARG A 453 5.04 6.17 -31.19
C ARG A 453 5.11 7.08 -32.41
N LEU A 454 4.38 8.19 -32.40
CA LEU A 454 4.48 9.25 -33.41
C LEU A 454 5.83 10.01 -33.34
N GLY A 455 6.65 9.73 -32.33
CA GLY A 455 8.01 10.27 -32.18
C GLY A 455 8.11 11.45 -31.22
N PHE A 456 7.04 11.77 -30.49
CA PHE A 456 7.08 12.81 -29.45
C PHE A 456 7.81 12.30 -28.22
N THR A 457 8.65 13.14 -27.62
CA THR A 457 9.34 12.80 -26.38
C THR A 457 8.38 12.93 -25.20
N PRO A 458 8.60 12.19 -24.09
CA PRO A 458 7.81 12.34 -22.87
C PRO A 458 7.76 13.79 -22.37
N GLU A 459 8.85 14.55 -22.54
CA GLU A 459 8.92 15.97 -22.16
C GLU A 459 7.99 16.84 -23.03
N ALA A 460 7.96 16.61 -24.35
CA ALA A 460 7.06 17.34 -25.24
C ALA A 460 5.59 17.03 -24.96
N ILE A 461 5.27 15.78 -24.60
CA ILE A 461 3.93 15.36 -24.18
C ILE A 461 3.55 16.08 -22.89
N ALA A 462 4.44 16.10 -21.88
CA ALA A 462 4.19 16.77 -20.61
C ALA A 462 4.02 18.29 -20.78
N GLU A 463 4.79 18.94 -21.66
CA GLU A 463 4.63 20.37 -21.96
C GLU A 463 3.28 20.68 -22.63
N ALA A 464 2.85 19.85 -23.58
CA ALA A 464 1.57 20.00 -24.25
C ALA A 464 0.40 19.74 -23.31
N GLU A 465 0.52 18.71 -22.46
CA GLU A 465 -0.47 18.38 -21.44
C GLU A 465 -0.62 19.51 -20.42
N ALA A 466 0.50 20.08 -19.94
CA ALA A 466 0.48 21.25 -19.05
C ALA A 466 -0.12 22.50 -19.71
N ASP A 467 0.09 22.72 -21.01
CA ASP A 467 -0.52 23.85 -21.73
C ASP A 467 -2.03 23.66 -21.97
N ALA A 468 -2.47 22.42 -22.19
CA ALA A 468 -3.86 22.08 -22.50
C ALA A 468 -4.72 21.94 -21.23
N PHE A 469 -4.23 21.23 -20.20
CA PHE A 469 -4.99 20.90 -18.99
C PHE A 469 -4.52 21.63 -17.73
N GLY A 470 -3.39 22.34 -17.81
CA GLY A 470 -2.80 23.05 -16.66
C GLY A 470 -2.01 22.13 -15.75
N HIS A 471 -1.62 22.65 -14.58
CA HIS A 471 -0.83 21.92 -13.59
C HIS A 471 -1.68 21.38 -12.43
N GLY A 472 -2.96 21.75 -12.35
CA GLY A 472 -3.86 21.34 -11.27
C GLY A 472 -3.63 22.03 -9.92
N ASP A 473 -2.48 22.69 -9.74
CA ASP A 473 -2.14 23.53 -8.58
C ASP A 473 -1.43 24.84 -9.01
N LEU A 474 -0.99 25.64 -8.04
CA LEU A 474 -0.25 26.89 -8.26
C LEU A 474 1.20 26.82 -7.75
N THR A 475 1.71 25.62 -7.45
CA THR A 475 2.95 25.43 -6.68
C THR A 475 4.17 26.01 -7.38
N ASN A 476 4.24 25.83 -8.70
CA ASN A 476 5.37 26.23 -9.53
C ASN A 476 5.02 27.38 -10.49
N TRP A 477 3.98 28.15 -10.17
CA TRP A 477 3.57 29.28 -11.00
C TRP A 477 4.58 30.44 -10.88
N SER A 478 5.29 30.73 -11.98
CA SER A 478 6.34 31.77 -12.01
C SER A 478 5.80 33.21 -11.98
N GLY A 479 4.51 33.40 -12.25
CA GLY A 479 3.85 34.72 -12.23
C GLY A 479 3.24 35.09 -10.86
N ALA A 480 3.39 34.24 -9.84
CA ALA A 480 2.81 34.45 -8.53
C ALA A 480 3.39 35.73 -7.86
N PRO A 481 2.55 36.58 -7.26
CA PRO A 481 3.02 37.70 -6.46
C PRO A 481 3.91 37.23 -5.31
N ALA A 482 5.04 37.90 -5.09
CA ALA A 482 6.03 37.47 -4.09
C ALA A 482 5.47 37.32 -2.67
N ALA A 483 4.50 38.18 -2.30
CA ALA A 483 3.85 38.12 -0.98
C ALA A 483 2.93 36.89 -0.82
N LEU A 484 2.32 36.41 -1.92
CA LEU A 484 1.41 35.27 -1.91
C LEU A 484 2.09 33.94 -2.23
N GLN A 485 3.30 33.94 -2.79
CA GLN A 485 4.04 32.74 -3.16
C GLN A 485 4.05 31.66 -2.06
N PRO A 486 4.31 31.98 -0.77
CA PRO A 486 4.36 30.94 0.27
C PRO A 486 3.01 30.26 0.52
N ILE A 487 1.90 30.99 0.29
CA ILE A 487 0.54 30.46 0.43
C ILE A 487 0.19 29.63 -0.80
N LEU A 488 0.41 30.17 -2.01
CA LEU A 488 0.08 29.47 -3.27
C LEU A 488 0.92 28.21 -3.49
N SER A 489 2.12 28.13 -2.91
CA SER A 489 2.96 26.94 -2.97
C SER A 489 2.52 25.79 -2.08
N ASP A 490 1.77 26.07 -1.01
CA ASP A 490 1.31 25.06 -0.06
C ASP A 490 0.05 25.55 0.68
N LEU A 491 -1.09 25.39 0.01
CA LEU A 491 -2.40 25.80 0.56
C LEU A 491 -2.77 25.00 1.80
N VAL A 492 -2.37 23.72 1.87
CA VAL A 492 -2.64 22.84 3.02
C VAL A 492 -1.85 23.30 4.24
N ALA A 493 -0.58 23.68 4.07
CA ALA A 493 0.21 24.26 5.16
C ALA A 493 -0.36 25.61 5.63
N PHE A 494 -0.90 26.43 4.72
CA PHE A 494 -1.59 27.67 5.10
C PHE A 494 -2.83 27.39 5.96
N GLU A 495 -3.70 26.46 5.56
CA GLU A 495 -4.84 26.06 6.40
C GLU A 495 -4.41 25.50 7.75
N THR A 496 -3.35 24.68 7.76
CA THR A 496 -2.80 24.09 9.00
C THR A 496 -2.37 25.19 9.98
N ARG A 497 -1.67 26.24 9.53
CA ARG A 497 -1.29 27.38 10.39
C ARG A 497 -2.49 28.10 10.99
N LEU A 498 -3.57 28.27 10.22
CA LEU A 498 -4.80 28.88 10.73
C LEU A 498 -5.45 28.02 11.81
N ARG A 499 -5.50 26.69 11.61
CA ARG A 499 -6.03 25.76 12.61
C ARG A 499 -5.18 25.72 13.87
N GLU A 500 -3.85 25.79 13.74
CA GLU A 500 -2.92 25.93 14.86
C GLU A 500 -3.16 27.21 15.66
N ALA A 501 -3.44 28.34 14.98
CA ALA A 501 -3.78 29.61 15.63
C ALA A 501 -5.08 29.54 16.44
N LEU A 502 -6.04 28.71 16.05
CA LEU A 502 -7.28 28.46 16.81
C LEU A 502 -7.07 27.58 18.05
N GLN A 503 -6.05 26.72 18.03
CA GLN A 503 -5.90 25.64 19.00
C GLN A 503 -5.81 26.10 20.47
N PRO A 504 -5.15 27.22 20.83
CA PRO A 504 -5.12 27.72 22.20
C PRO A 504 -6.49 28.11 22.78
N PHE A 505 -7.44 28.45 21.92
CA PHE A 505 -8.79 28.89 22.32
C PHE A 505 -9.80 27.74 22.37
N SER A 506 -9.47 26.60 21.77
CA SER A 506 -10.34 25.42 21.73
C SER A 506 -10.04 24.47 22.89
N PRO A 507 -11.02 24.14 23.76
CA PRO A 507 -10.84 23.12 24.79
C PRO A 507 -10.52 21.76 24.18
N ALA A 508 -11.36 21.28 23.25
CA ALA A 508 -11.05 20.07 22.47
C ALA A 508 -9.93 20.32 21.45
N PRO A 509 -9.02 19.35 21.24
CA PRO A 509 -7.94 19.48 20.27
C PRO A 509 -8.46 19.40 18.83
N ASP A 510 -7.66 19.91 17.89
CA ASP A 510 -7.89 19.60 16.48
C ASP A 510 -7.58 18.13 16.20
N VAL A 511 -8.46 17.48 15.45
CA VAL A 511 -8.37 16.07 15.05
C VAL A 511 -8.50 15.92 13.52
N ALA A 512 -8.27 17.02 12.78
CA ALA A 512 -8.05 16.95 11.35
C ALA A 512 -6.97 15.91 11.04
N PRO A 513 -7.22 15.00 10.08
CA PRO A 513 -6.28 13.94 9.79
C PRO A 513 -5.02 14.52 9.13
N LEU A 514 -3.86 14.16 9.65
CA LEU A 514 -2.57 14.40 9.01
C LEU A 514 -2.38 13.36 7.91
N GLU A 515 -2.45 13.82 6.67
CA GLU A 515 -2.29 12.97 5.50
C GLU A 515 -0.84 12.59 5.26
N LEU A 516 -0.62 11.31 4.94
CA LEU A 516 0.64 10.73 4.52
C LEU A 516 0.52 10.20 3.10
N ASP A 517 1.63 10.08 2.38
CA ASP A 517 1.69 9.40 1.07
C ASP A 517 0.93 8.06 1.15
N TRP A 518 0.14 7.73 0.13
CA TRP A 518 -0.70 6.54 0.11
C TRP A 518 0.08 5.22 0.31
N ARG A 519 1.40 5.22 0.04
CA ARG A 519 2.32 4.09 0.27
C ARG A 519 2.94 4.11 1.67
N ALA A 520 2.51 5.02 2.54
CA ALA A 520 3.22 5.28 3.78
C ALA A 520 3.30 4.02 4.65
N ALA A 521 4.51 3.65 5.05
CA ALA A 521 4.75 2.50 5.90
C ALA A 521 4.55 2.85 7.38
N VAL A 522 4.37 1.84 8.24
CA VAL A 522 4.28 1.98 9.70
C VAL A 522 5.44 2.82 10.25
N ALA A 523 6.67 2.58 9.79
CA ALA A 523 7.83 3.35 10.22
C ALA A 523 7.74 4.85 9.91
N GLN A 524 7.09 5.26 8.82
CA GLN A 524 6.82 6.67 8.53
C GLN A 524 5.74 7.23 9.46
N GLY A 525 4.70 6.44 9.74
CA GLY A 525 3.69 6.78 10.76
C GLY A 525 4.31 7.01 12.14
N VAL A 526 5.19 6.12 12.60
CA VAL A 526 5.90 6.27 13.88
C VAL A 526 6.70 7.57 13.93
N ARG A 527 7.43 7.90 12.87
CA ARG A 527 8.19 9.15 12.80
C ARG A 527 7.27 10.37 12.92
N ARG A 528 6.14 10.34 12.21
CA ARG A 528 5.16 11.44 12.21
C ARG A 528 4.47 11.61 13.57
N LEU A 529 4.11 10.52 14.24
CA LEU A 529 3.63 10.59 15.62
C LEU A 529 4.71 11.15 16.57
N GLY A 530 5.97 10.76 16.38
CA GLY A 530 7.09 11.26 17.18
C GLY A 530 7.44 12.72 16.94
N ASP A 531 7.34 13.20 15.69
CA ASP A 531 7.43 14.63 15.32
C ASP A 531 6.32 15.40 16.03
N ALA A 532 5.06 14.98 15.87
CA ALA A 532 3.92 15.65 16.48
C ALA A 532 3.98 15.66 18.02
N ALA A 533 4.50 14.60 18.64
CA ALA A 533 4.73 14.57 20.08
C ALA A 533 5.76 15.63 20.53
N ARG A 534 6.85 15.82 19.76
CA ARG A 534 7.90 16.82 20.02
C ARG A 534 7.44 18.25 19.75
N ASP A 535 6.62 18.42 18.73
CA ASP A 535 6.08 19.72 18.32
C ASP A 535 4.93 20.19 19.24
N GLY A 536 4.54 19.34 20.22
CA GLY A 536 3.61 19.73 21.27
C GLY A 536 2.13 19.57 20.90
N HIS A 537 1.80 18.85 19.83
CA HIS A 537 0.41 18.58 19.47
C HIS A 537 -0.32 17.88 20.64
N ARG A 538 -1.59 18.21 20.86
CA ARG A 538 -2.43 17.60 21.90
C ARG A 538 -3.05 16.27 21.47
N ALA A 539 -3.43 16.18 20.20
CA ALA A 539 -3.94 14.97 19.57
C ALA A 539 -3.41 14.84 18.14
N VAL A 540 -3.35 13.61 17.64
CA VAL A 540 -2.87 13.29 16.30
C VAL A 540 -3.75 12.20 15.70
N ARG A 541 -4.25 12.44 14.49
CA ARG A 541 -4.93 11.44 13.67
C ARG A 541 -4.16 11.32 12.37
N LEU A 542 -3.69 10.12 12.03
CA LEU A 542 -3.00 9.90 10.76
C LEU A 542 -3.96 9.34 9.72
N ILE A 543 -3.73 9.63 8.45
CA ILE A 543 -4.40 8.94 7.36
C ILE A 543 -3.44 8.77 6.17
N ARG A 544 -3.55 7.67 5.45
CA ARG A 544 -2.94 7.57 4.12
C ARG A 544 -3.84 8.26 3.11
N GLY A 545 -3.24 9.08 2.25
CA GLY A 545 -3.91 9.66 1.10
C GLY A 545 -4.48 8.58 0.19
N ALA A 546 -5.43 8.99 -0.66
CA ALA A 546 -5.97 8.11 -1.68
C ALA A 546 -4.84 7.69 -2.65
N ALA A 547 -4.83 6.42 -3.04
CA ALA A 547 -3.99 6.01 -4.16
C ALA A 547 -4.46 6.77 -5.42
N PRO A 548 -3.55 7.34 -6.23
CA PRO A 548 -3.97 8.03 -7.44
C PRO A 548 -4.70 7.06 -8.38
N ALA A 549 -5.44 7.58 -9.37
CA ALA A 549 -6.09 6.70 -10.35
C ALA A 549 -5.04 6.05 -11.27
N GLY A 550 -5.16 4.75 -11.56
CA GLY A 550 -4.31 4.05 -12.53
C GLY A 550 -3.67 2.76 -12.03
N ARG A 551 -2.89 2.11 -12.91
CA ARG A 551 -2.15 0.88 -12.61
C ARG A 551 -0.73 1.22 -12.19
N PHE A 552 -0.45 1.23 -10.88
CA PHE A 552 0.91 1.51 -10.36
C PHE A 552 1.81 0.28 -10.33
N LEU A 553 1.22 -0.91 -10.35
CA LEU A 553 1.94 -2.16 -10.40
C LEU A 553 1.75 -2.76 -11.79
N ASP A 554 2.85 -2.91 -12.52
CA ASP A 554 2.89 -3.75 -13.71
C ASP A 554 2.90 -5.22 -13.27
N LEU A 555 1.70 -5.69 -12.94
CA LEU A 555 1.47 -7.07 -12.56
C LEU A 555 1.46 -7.91 -13.82
N ARG A 556 2.61 -8.51 -14.14
CA ARG A 556 2.66 -9.57 -15.15
C ARG A 556 1.80 -10.72 -14.65
N GLU A 557 0.69 -10.99 -15.33
CA GLU A 557 -0.07 -12.21 -15.09
C GLU A 557 0.90 -13.39 -15.23
N PRO A 558 1.06 -14.23 -14.19
CA PRO A 558 1.89 -15.40 -14.32
C PRO A 558 1.30 -16.20 -15.48
N GLU A 559 2.08 -16.37 -16.55
CA GLU A 559 1.69 -17.22 -17.67
C GLU A 559 1.25 -18.54 -17.04
N ALA A 560 -0.03 -18.89 -17.26
CA ALA A 560 -0.55 -20.19 -16.84
C ALA A 560 0.51 -21.19 -17.28
N PRO A 561 1.03 -22.06 -16.37
CA PRO A 561 2.10 -22.98 -16.73
C PRO A 561 1.68 -23.60 -18.03
N ARG A 562 2.40 -23.31 -19.12
CA ARG A 562 2.09 -23.91 -20.41
C ARG A 562 2.01 -25.38 -20.09
N GLU A 563 0.82 -25.98 -20.24
CA GLU A 563 0.70 -27.43 -20.19
C GLU A 563 1.77 -27.87 -21.16
N ARG A 564 2.88 -28.42 -20.62
CA ARG A 564 3.93 -28.96 -21.45
C ARG A 564 3.16 -29.93 -22.31
N GLN A 565 3.05 -29.62 -23.61
CA GLN A 565 2.55 -30.58 -24.56
C GLN A 565 3.38 -31.80 -24.28
N ARG A 566 2.75 -32.82 -23.69
CA ARG A 566 3.39 -34.11 -23.49
C ARG A 566 3.88 -34.48 -24.88
N GLU A 567 5.19 -34.43 -25.10
CA GLU A 567 5.76 -35.12 -26.24
C GLU A 567 5.15 -36.53 -26.22
N PRO A 568 4.67 -37.03 -27.37
CA PRO A 568 3.98 -38.31 -27.41
C PRO A 568 4.87 -39.34 -26.72
N GLU A 569 4.41 -39.86 -25.58
CA GLU A 569 5.14 -40.84 -24.79
C GLU A 569 5.53 -41.99 -25.72
N VAL A 570 6.83 -42.11 -25.98
CA VAL A 570 7.38 -43.35 -26.52
C VAL A 570 7.00 -44.41 -25.49
N ARG A 571 6.15 -45.36 -25.90
CA ARG A 571 5.66 -46.47 -25.06
C ARG A 571 6.83 -47.09 -24.28
N ALA A 572 6.99 -46.65 -23.05
CA ALA A 572 7.87 -47.26 -22.08
C ALA A 572 7.11 -48.47 -21.52
N VAL A 573 7.66 -49.65 -21.79
CA VAL A 573 7.24 -50.91 -21.21
C VAL A 573 7.22 -50.76 -19.68
N GLU A 574 6.08 -51.07 -19.07
CA GLU A 574 5.89 -51.08 -17.63
C GLU A 574 7.00 -51.90 -16.96
N ARG A 575 7.90 -51.21 -16.25
CA ARG A 575 8.70 -51.84 -15.21
C ARG A 575 8.29 -51.21 -13.90
N VAL A 576 7.58 -52.02 -13.12
CA VAL A 576 7.13 -51.79 -11.75
C VAL A 576 8.21 -51.05 -10.97
N VAL A 577 7.97 -49.76 -10.69
CA VAL A 577 8.73 -49.01 -9.69
C VAL A 577 8.07 -49.32 -8.36
N GLU A 578 8.77 -50.12 -7.58
CA GLU A 578 8.40 -50.46 -6.23
C GLU A 578 8.37 -49.18 -5.36
N LYS A 579 7.25 -49.05 -4.66
CA LYS A 579 6.86 -47.98 -3.74
C LYS A 579 8.01 -47.57 -2.80
N VAL A 580 8.66 -46.43 -3.08
CA VAL A 580 9.60 -45.82 -2.12
C VAL A 580 8.78 -45.28 -0.95
N VAL A 581 8.85 -46.00 0.16
CA VAL A 581 8.28 -45.66 1.45
C VAL A 581 8.92 -44.37 1.94
N GLU A 582 8.09 -43.39 2.32
CA GLU A 582 8.47 -42.24 3.15
C GLU A 582 9.19 -42.76 4.41
N ARG A 583 10.51 -42.61 4.45
CA ARG A 583 11.29 -42.69 5.67
C ARG A 583 11.71 -41.28 6.03
N GLU A 584 11.34 -40.82 7.22
CA GLU A 584 11.89 -39.61 7.83
C GLU A 584 13.42 -39.66 7.76
N ARG A 585 14.02 -38.91 6.83
CA ARG A 585 15.47 -38.87 6.67
C ARG A 585 16.04 -37.93 7.72
N THR A 586 16.34 -38.47 8.90
CA THR A 586 17.17 -37.80 9.90
C THR A 586 18.58 -37.61 9.35
N ARG A 587 19.15 -36.41 9.49
CA ARG A 587 20.50 -36.05 9.05
C ARG A 587 21.54 -37.10 9.49
N ARG A 588 22.24 -37.72 8.53
CA ARG A 588 23.33 -38.68 8.80
C ARG A 588 24.58 -37.92 9.26
N LYS A 589 24.92 -38.01 10.55
CA LYS A 589 26.10 -37.35 11.12
C LYS A 589 27.39 -37.94 10.54
N LEU A 590 28.31 -37.08 10.10
CA LEU A 590 29.63 -37.51 9.63
C LEU A 590 30.55 -37.91 10.79
N PRO A 591 31.55 -38.79 10.57
CA PRO A 591 32.60 -39.09 11.52
C PRO A 591 33.43 -37.85 11.90
N ASP A 592 33.87 -37.78 13.16
CA ASP A 592 34.71 -36.67 13.66
C ASP A 592 36.08 -36.59 12.94
N ARG A 593 36.58 -37.74 12.44
CA ARG A 593 37.75 -37.82 11.56
C ARG A 593 37.37 -38.51 10.26
N ARG A 594 37.39 -37.75 9.17
CA ARG A 594 36.88 -38.15 7.85
C ARG A 594 37.99 -38.30 6.81
N LYS A 595 37.77 -39.17 5.83
CA LYS A 595 38.61 -39.29 4.63
C LYS A 595 38.15 -38.27 3.60
N GLY A 596 38.99 -38.03 2.61
CA GLY A 596 38.68 -37.15 1.50
C GLY A 596 39.94 -36.82 0.71
N TYR A 597 39.81 -35.92 -0.25
CA TYR A 597 40.93 -35.39 -1.01
C TYR A 597 40.82 -33.89 -1.18
N ILE A 598 41.96 -33.29 -1.51
CA ILE A 598 42.06 -31.88 -1.85
C ILE A 598 42.55 -31.80 -3.28
N GLN A 599 41.74 -31.24 -4.17
CA GLN A 599 42.13 -31.01 -5.56
C GLN A 599 42.26 -29.52 -5.80
N LYS A 600 43.46 -29.13 -6.23
CA LYS A 600 43.75 -27.77 -6.69
C LYS A 600 43.64 -27.74 -8.21
N ALA A 601 42.86 -26.83 -8.74
CA ALA A 601 42.77 -26.57 -10.18
C ALA A 601 42.68 -25.07 -10.45
N ALA A 602 42.86 -24.68 -11.71
CA ALA A 602 42.52 -23.34 -12.18
C ALA A 602 41.62 -23.40 -13.40
N VAL A 603 40.44 -22.77 -13.32
CA VAL A 603 39.43 -22.70 -14.38
C VAL A 603 39.41 -21.27 -14.91
N GLY A 604 39.68 -21.08 -16.20
CA GLY A 604 39.67 -19.73 -16.80
C GLY A 604 40.68 -18.76 -16.16
N GLY A 605 41.75 -19.27 -15.54
CA GLY A 605 42.74 -18.47 -14.82
C GLY A 605 42.49 -18.31 -13.31
N HIS A 606 41.32 -18.71 -12.80
CA HIS A 606 40.93 -18.59 -11.40
C HIS A 606 41.23 -19.88 -10.63
N LYS A 607 41.95 -19.78 -9.50
CA LYS A 607 42.37 -20.94 -8.69
C LYS A 607 41.25 -21.39 -7.76
N VAL A 608 40.89 -22.67 -7.85
CA VAL A 608 39.85 -23.33 -7.05
C VAL A 608 40.45 -24.52 -6.32
N TYR A 609 40.10 -24.65 -5.05
CA TYR A 609 40.45 -25.77 -4.19
C TYR A 609 39.16 -26.45 -3.76
N ILE A 610 38.99 -27.72 -4.14
CA ILE A 610 37.89 -28.55 -3.64
C ILE A 610 38.42 -29.47 -2.56
N HIS A 611 37.75 -29.49 -1.41
CA HIS A 611 38.00 -30.41 -0.32
C HIS A 611 36.78 -31.30 -0.16
N THR A 612 36.96 -32.60 -0.15
CA THR A 612 35.87 -33.57 0.04
C THR A 612 35.94 -34.19 1.42
N GLY A 613 34.77 -34.54 1.97
CA GLY A 613 34.63 -35.32 3.20
C GLY A 613 33.77 -36.55 2.93
N GLU A 614 34.32 -37.73 3.21
CA GLU A 614 33.67 -39.02 2.97
C GLU A 614 33.16 -39.64 4.29
N TYR A 615 32.10 -40.45 4.17
CA TYR A 615 31.66 -41.38 5.19
C TYR A 615 32.59 -42.61 5.27
N ASP A 616 32.45 -43.44 6.31
CA ASP A 616 33.29 -44.63 6.50
C ASP A 616 33.14 -45.68 5.37
N ASP A 617 32.02 -45.64 4.65
CA ASP A 617 31.69 -46.48 3.49
C ASP A 617 32.25 -45.93 2.15
N GLY A 618 32.86 -44.74 2.16
CA GLY A 618 33.42 -44.10 0.96
C GLY A 618 32.41 -43.26 0.17
N GLU A 619 31.17 -43.08 0.66
CA GLU A 619 30.21 -42.13 0.09
C GLU A 619 30.61 -40.68 0.41
N LEU A 620 30.37 -39.76 -0.52
CA LEU A 620 30.63 -38.34 -0.33
C LEU A 620 29.58 -37.72 0.61
N GLY A 621 30.02 -37.16 1.74
CA GLY A 621 29.15 -36.53 2.74
C GLY A 621 29.22 -35.01 2.79
N GLU A 622 30.34 -34.41 2.37
CA GLU A 622 30.47 -32.95 2.30
C GLU A 622 31.53 -32.48 1.31
N ILE A 623 31.39 -31.23 0.86
CA ILE A 623 32.35 -30.55 -0.01
C ILE A 623 32.63 -29.15 0.55
N PHE A 624 33.87 -28.69 0.39
CA PHE A 624 34.26 -27.29 0.62
C PHE A 624 34.94 -26.74 -0.63
N ILE A 625 34.69 -25.48 -0.90
CA ILE A 625 35.22 -24.77 -2.07
C ILE A 625 35.96 -23.55 -1.58
N ASP A 626 37.28 -23.53 -1.78
CA ASP A 626 38.14 -22.40 -1.46
C ASP A 626 38.68 -21.75 -2.73
N MET A 627 38.64 -20.42 -2.76
CA MET A 627 39.15 -19.61 -3.86
C MET A 627 39.99 -18.46 -3.35
N HIS A 628 41.04 -18.13 -4.11
CA HIS A 628 41.97 -17.04 -3.81
C HIS A 628 41.91 -15.96 -4.90
N LYS A 629 41.80 -14.70 -4.48
CA LYS A 629 41.74 -13.47 -5.31
C LYS A 629 40.38 -13.15 -5.98
N GLU A 630 39.28 -13.77 -5.52
CA GLU A 630 37.92 -13.36 -5.87
C GLU A 630 37.34 -12.35 -4.87
N GLY A 631 36.35 -11.57 -5.29
CA GLY A 631 35.63 -10.64 -4.41
C GLY A 631 34.95 -11.35 -3.23
N ALA A 632 34.81 -10.65 -2.10
CA ALA A 632 34.25 -11.20 -0.86
C ALA A 632 32.83 -11.79 -1.04
N ALA A 633 32.01 -11.16 -1.89
CA ALA A 633 30.66 -11.64 -2.20
C ALA A 633 30.68 -13.01 -2.91
N PHE A 634 31.54 -13.19 -3.92
CA PHE A 634 31.65 -14.45 -4.65
C PHE A 634 32.19 -15.58 -3.77
N ARG A 635 33.20 -15.29 -2.93
CA ARG A 635 33.74 -16.24 -1.95
C ARG A 635 32.65 -16.68 -0.94
N SER A 636 31.87 -15.73 -0.42
CA SER A 636 30.79 -16.04 0.52
C SER A 636 29.68 -16.88 -0.13
N LEU A 637 29.35 -16.59 -1.39
CA LEU A 637 28.35 -17.36 -2.14
C LEU A 637 28.81 -18.80 -2.39
N MET A 638 30.06 -19.00 -2.80
CA MET A 638 30.62 -20.35 -3.01
C MET A 638 30.70 -21.15 -1.70
N ASN A 639 31.03 -20.50 -0.59
CA ASN A 639 31.02 -21.13 0.72
C ASN A 639 29.60 -21.57 1.14
N ASN A 640 28.61 -20.69 0.99
CA ASN A 640 27.21 -21.01 1.30
C ASN A 640 26.65 -22.10 0.38
N PHE A 641 27.05 -22.11 -0.90
CA PHE A 641 26.69 -23.14 -1.86
C PHE A 641 27.26 -24.51 -1.43
N ALA A 642 28.55 -24.57 -1.08
CA ALA A 642 29.18 -25.80 -0.62
C ALA A 642 28.51 -26.37 0.65
N ILE A 643 28.09 -25.49 1.57
CA ILE A 643 27.31 -25.87 2.77
C ILE A 643 25.95 -26.48 2.38
N ALA A 644 25.22 -25.86 1.44
CA ALA A 644 23.92 -26.34 1.00
C ALA A 644 24.00 -27.75 0.38
N ILE A 645 24.99 -27.99 -0.49
CA ILE A 645 25.21 -29.32 -1.10
C ILE A 645 25.58 -30.36 -0.03
N SER A 646 26.45 -29.99 0.91
CA SER A 646 26.85 -30.87 2.02
C SER A 646 25.66 -31.25 2.90
N ILE A 647 24.76 -30.31 3.18
CA ILE A 647 23.51 -30.61 3.89
C ILE A 647 22.65 -31.57 3.05
N GLY A 648 22.47 -31.31 1.75
CA GLY A 648 21.70 -32.19 0.87
C GLY A 648 22.19 -33.63 0.87
N LEU A 649 23.51 -33.84 0.75
CA LEU A 649 24.14 -35.17 0.84
C LEU A 649 23.88 -35.83 2.21
N GLN A 650 23.95 -35.06 3.30
CA GLN A 650 23.70 -35.56 4.66
C GLN A 650 22.24 -35.93 4.95
N TYR A 651 21.30 -35.32 4.23
CA TYR A 651 19.87 -35.71 4.22
C TYR A 651 19.56 -36.79 3.17
N GLY A 652 20.60 -37.33 2.52
CA GLY A 652 20.57 -38.50 1.66
C GLY A 652 20.23 -38.22 0.20
N VAL A 653 20.27 -36.96 -0.25
CA VAL A 653 20.16 -36.68 -1.69
C VAL A 653 21.36 -37.35 -2.38
N PRO A 654 21.14 -38.25 -3.35
CA PRO A 654 22.25 -38.96 -4.00
C PRO A 654 23.10 -37.98 -4.81
N LEU A 655 24.41 -38.20 -4.84
CA LEU A 655 25.37 -37.34 -5.56
C LEU A 655 25.02 -37.22 -7.06
N GLU A 656 24.49 -38.28 -7.66
CA GLU A 656 24.11 -38.32 -9.08
C GLU A 656 23.13 -37.20 -9.47
N GLU A 657 22.13 -36.92 -8.63
CA GLU A 657 21.16 -35.84 -8.86
C GLU A 657 21.82 -34.47 -8.88
N PHE A 658 22.82 -34.26 -8.02
CA PHE A 658 23.59 -33.01 -8.03
C PHE A 658 24.50 -32.91 -9.26
N VAL A 659 25.12 -34.01 -9.67
CA VAL A 659 25.95 -34.03 -10.87
C VAL A 659 25.10 -33.70 -12.10
N ASP A 660 23.95 -34.34 -12.27
CA ASP A 660 23.08 -34.09 -13.42
C ASP A 660 22.48 -32.67 -13.42
N ALA A 661 22.23 -32.10 -12.24
CA ALA A 661 21.70 -30.73 -12.13
C ALA A 661 22.74 -29.64 -12.49
N PHE A 662 24.02 -29.84 -12.17
CA PHE A 662 25.03 -28.77 -12.22
C PHE A 662 26.07 -28.90 -13.33
N VAL A 663 26.18 -30.07 -13.97
CA VAL A 663 27.01 -30.22 -15.17
C VAL A 663 26.40 -29.39 -16.33
N PHE A 664 27.24 -28.81 -17.17
CA PHE A 664 26.92 -27.89 -18.27
C PHE A 664 26.32 -26.53 -17.87
N THR A 665 26.33 -26.19 -16.59
CA THR A 665 25.99 -24.82 -16.13
C THR A 665 27.02 -23.82 -16.63
N ARG A 666 26.57 -22.72 -17.24
CA ARG A 666 27.43 -21.73 -17.90
C ARG A 666 27.43 -20.40 -17.15
N PHE A 667 28.58 -20.01 -16.63
CA PHE A 667 28.84 -18.66 -16.10
C PHE A 667 30.35 -18.45 -15.92
N GLU A 668 30.80 -17.20 -15.92
CA GLU A 668 32.21 -16.85 -15.72
C GLU A 668 32.59 -16.96 -14.23
N PRO A 669 33.75 -17.55 -13.88
CA PRO A 669 34.85 -17.98 -14.76
C PRO A 669 34.62 -19.30 -15.52
N ALA A 670 34.87 -19.27 -16.82
CA ALA A 670 34.81 -20.42 -17.72
C ALA A 670 36.08 -20.52 -18.57
N GLY A 671 36.43 -21.72 -19.03
CA GLY A 671 37.52 -21.91 -19.98
C GLY A 671 38.42 -23.11 -19.66
N ARG A 672 39.68 -23.01 -20.09
CA ARG A 672 40.65 -24.09 -19.93
C ARG A 672 40.93 -24.37 -18.45
N VAL A 673 40.93 -25.66 -18.10
CA VAL A 673 41.23 -26.15 -16.76
C VAL A 673 42.68 -26.61 -16.72
N THR A 674 43.41 -26.22 -15.67
CA THR A 674 44.78 -26.66 -15.41
C THR A 674 44.90 -27.21 -13.99
N GLY A 675 45.73 -28.24 -13.80
CA GLY A 675 45.88 -28.92 -12.50
C GLY A 675 44.95 -30.11 -12.29
N ASN A 676 44.13 -30.49 -13.28
CA ASN A 676 43.35 -31.72 -13.30
C ASN A 676 43.70 -32.51 -14.58
N ASP A 677 43.90 -33.82 -14.45
CA ASP A 677 44.32 -34.70 -15.54
C ASP A 677 43.15 -35.17 -16.42
N SER A 678 41.95 -35.30 -15.83
CA SER A 678 40.74 -35.82 -16.50
C SER A 678 39.91 -34.71 -17.17
N ILE A 679 39.83 -33.53 -16.56
CA ILE A 679 38.99 -32.42 -17.03
C ILE A 679 39.87 -31.26 -17.50
N ARG A 680 39.94 -31.06 -18.82
CA ARG A 680 40.81 -30.04 -19.46
C ARG A 680 40.11 -28.72 -19.80
N SER A 681 38.78 -28.68 -19.79
CA SER A 681 37.98 -27.47 -20.00
C SER A 681 36.63 -27.60 -19.31
N ALA A 682 36.08 -26.48 -18.84
CA ALA A 682 34.77 -26.40 -18.19
C ALA A 682 34.06 -25.09 -18.53
N THR A 683 32.73 -25.13 -18.52
CA THR A 683 31.85 -24.00 -18.85
C THR A 683 31.48 -23.12 -17.64
N SER A 684 31.87 -23.55 -16.44
CA SER A 684 31.89 -22.77 -15.20
C SER A 684 32.73 -23.49 -14.14
N ILE A 685 32.93 -22.86 -12.98
CA ILE A 685 33.57 -23.50 -11.81
C ILE A 685 32.71 -24.63 -11.26
N LEU A 686 31.38 -24.48 -11.23
CA LEU A 686 30.48 -25.52 -10.75
C LEU A 686 30.43 -26.71 -11.71
N ASP A 687 30.39 -26.46 -13.01
CA ASP A 687 30.52 -27.49 -14.05
C ASP A 687 31.82 -28.28 -13.88
N TYR A 688 32.95 -27.62 -13.58
CA TYR A 688 34.20 -28.32 -13.27
C TYR A 688 34.09 -29.19 -12.01
N ILE A 689 33.57 -28.63 -10.91
CA ILE A 689 33.47 -29.33 -9.61
C ILE A 689 32.60 -30.59 -9.72
N PHE A 690 31.42 -30.49 -10.32
CA PHE A 690 30.50 -31.64 -10.38
C PHE A 690 30.93 -32.68 -11.42
N ARG A 691 31.63 -32.30 -12.50
CA ARG A 691 32.31 -33.28 -13.35
C ARG A 691 33.41 -34.01 -12.58
N GLU A 692 34.21 -33.31 -11.78
CA GLU A 692 35.28 -33.92 -10.99
C GLU A 692 34.71 -34.88 -9.94
N LEU A 693 33.63 -34.50 -9.26
CA LEU A 693 32.96 -35.39 -8.31
C LEU A 693 32.29 -36.60 -9.02
N GLY A 694 31.70 -36.38 -10.20
CA GLY A 694 31.11 -37.45 -11.01
C GLY A 694 32.15 -38.46 -11.50
N VAL A 695 33.29 -37.99 -11.99
CA VAL A 695 34.42 -38.86 -12.39
C VAL A 695 34.99 -39.60 -11.18
N SER A 696 35.20 -38.91 -10.05
CA SER A 696 35.93 -39.47 -8.91
C SER A 696 35.09 -40.38 -7.99
N TYR A 697 33.76 -40.22 -7.94
CA TYR A 697 32.89 -41.01 -7.04
C TYR A 697 31.86 -41.90 -7.76
N LEU A 698 31.42 -41.52 -8.97
CA LEU A 698 30.37 -42.21 -9.74
C LEU A 698 30.91 -42.96 -10.96
N ASP A 699 32.23 -42.96 -11.20
CA ASP A 699 32.87 -43.61 -12.35
C ASP A 699 32.31 -43.16 -13.72
N ARG A 700 31.82 -41.91 -13.79
CA ARG A 700 31.23 -41.31 -15.00
C ARG A 700 32.31 -40.72 -15.92
N HIS A 701 33.05 -41.62 -16.57
CA HIS A 701 34.17 -41.28 -17.46
C HIS A 701 33.74 -40.47 -18.69
N GLU A 702 32.47 -40.49 -19.08
CA GLU A 702 31.90 -39.66 -20.15
C GLU A 702 31.97 -38.15 -19.85
N LEU A 703 32.14 -37.77 -18.59
CA LEU A 703 32.32 -36.37 -18.17
C LEU A 703 33.77 -35.89 -18.30
N ALA A 704 34.73 -36.81 -18.48
CA ALA A 704 36.12 -36.51 -18.74
C ALA A 704 36.33 -36.11 -20.21
N ASN A 705 37.10 -35.05 -20.44
CA ASN A 705 37.37 -34.51 -21.78
C ASN A 705 38.82 -34.79 -22.21
N ALA A 706 39.40 -35.90 -21.74
CA ALA A 706 40.75 -36.35 -22.04
C ALA A 706 40.72 -37.81 -22.54
N ASP A 707 41.42 -38.12 -23.64
CA ASP A 707 41.52 -39.48 -24.17
C ASP A 707 42.18 -40.43 -23.16
N ALA A 708 41.55 -41.58 -22.91
CA ALA A 708 41.89 -42.52 -21.84
C ALA A 708 43.08 -43.47 -22.15
N GLU A 709 43.87 -43.25 -23.19
CA GLU A 709 44.88 -44.22 -23.67
C GLU A 709 46.32 -43.95 -23.17
N GLY A 710 46.49 -43.16 -22.11
CA GLY A 710 47.81 -42.66 -21.70
C GLY A 710 48.46 -43.25 -20.44
N LEU A 711 47.90 -44.29 -19.79
CA LEU A 711 48.42 -44.78 -18.49
C LEU A 711 48.38 -46.31 -18.32
N ASN A 712 48.57 -47.08 -19.40
CA ASN A 712 48.93 -48.50 -19.31
C ASN A 712 50.36 -48.68 -19.83
N ALA A 713 51.34 -48.24 -19.04
CA ALA A 713 52.71 -48.70 -19.14
C ALA A 713 52.93 -49.66 -17.98
N ASP A 714 53.02 -50.96 -18.31
CA ASP A 714 53.82 -52.02 -17.66
C ASP A 714 53.12 -53.37 -17.89
N GLY A 715 53.34 -53.92 -19.09
CA GLY A 715 52.93 -55.28 -19.43
C GLY A 715 53.88 -56.30 -18.82
N LEU A 716 53.38 -57.11 -17.87
CA LEU A 716 53.96 -58.39 -17.49
C LEU A 716 52.88 -59.41 -17.07
N GLY A 717 52.67 -60.41 -17.95
CA GLY A 717 52.50 -61.84 -17.66
C GLY A 717 51.51 -62.31 -16.58
N GLY A 718 50.46 -63.02 -17.02
CA GLY A 718 49.50 -63.71 -16.16
C GLY A 718 50.06 -64.91 -15.38
N GLY A 719 49.35 -65.25 -14.31
CA GLY A 719 49.49 -66.47 -13.53
C GLY A 719 48.30 -66.59 -12.57
N ASP A 720 47.57 -67.69 -12.68
CA ASP A 720 46.39 -68.03 -11.89
C ASP A 720 46.76 -68.23 -10.40
N GLY A 721 45.97 -67.64 -9.49
CA GLY A 721 46.17 -67.76 -8.04
C GLY A 721 44.87 -67.52 -7.25
N GLU A 722 44.61 -68.43 -6.32
CA GLU A 722 43.38 -68.63 -5.53
C GLU A 722 42.97 -67.48 -4.61
N GLU A 723 41.66 -67.46 -4.26
CA GLU A 723 41.01 -66.56 -3.30
C GLU A 723 41.71 -66.52 -1.92
N LEU A 724 42.07 -65.31 -1.49
CA LEU A 724 42.38 -64.97 -0.10
C LEU A 724 41.54 -63.76 0.30
N GLU A 725 40.82 -63.83 1.43
CA GLU A 725 40.03 -62.73 1.99
C GLU A 725 40.90 -61.50 2.27
N ALA A 726 40.85 -60.51 1.38
CA ALA A 726 41.46 -59.20 1.56
C ALA A 726 40.48 -58.26 2.27
N VAL A 727 40.90 -57.65 3.39
CA VAL A 727 40.20 -56.47 3.93
C VAL A 727 40.34 -55.37 2.88
N PRO A 728 39.24 -54.78 2.38
CA PRO A 728 39.32 -53.87 1.25
C PRO A 728 40.12 -52.61 1.62
N ALA A 729 41.06 -52.24 0.75
CA ALA A 729 41.92 -51.06 0.88
C ALA A 729 41.12 -49.73 0.98
N THR A 730 39.82 -49.77 0.64
CA THR A 730 38.84 -48.69 0.83
C THR A 730 38.70 -48.24 2.29
N ARG A 731 39.10 -49.07 3.26
CA ARG A 731 39.11 -48.67 4.68
C ARG A 731 40.24 -47.69 5.03
N PHE A 732 41.28 -47.55 4.20
CA PHE A 732 42.46 -46.73 4.51
C PHE A 732 42.74 -45.58 3.52
N ILE A 733 42.16 -45.61 2.32
CA ILE A 733 42.32 -44.57 1.28
C ILE A 733 40.94 -44.04 0.87
N SER A 734 40.82 -42.74 0.58
CA SER A 734 39.57 -42.12 0.10
C SER A 734 39.19 -42.62 -1.30
N LYS A 735 37.90 -42.92 -1.50
CA LYS A 735 37.38 -43.38 -2.80
C LYS A 735 37.60 -42.32 -3.88
N GLY A 736 37.37 -41.05 -3.54
CA GLY A 736 37.56 -39.94 -4.47
C GLY A 736 39.03 -39.66 -4.81
N PHE A 737 39.97 -39.92 -3.89
CA PHE A 737 41.40 -39.77 -4.16
C PHE A 737 41.92 -40.81 -5.15
N ALA A 738 41.40 -42.04 -5.04
CA ALA A 738 41.74 -43.15 -5.93
C ALA A 738 40.95 -43.14 -7.25
N ARG A 739 40.03 -42.18 -7.45
CA ARG A 739 39.13 -42.08 -8.62
C ARG A 739 38.47 -43.43 -8.98
N GLY A 740 37.93 -44.12 -7.97
CA GLY A 740 37.31 -45.44 -8.17
C GLY A 740 38.26 -46.61 -8.47
N ALA A 741 39.54 -46.34 -8.80
CA ALA A 741 40.54 -47.37 -9.04
C ALA A 741 41.21 -47.80 -7.71
N ALA A 742 40.68 -48.84 -7.05
CA ALA A 742 41.43 -49.51 -5.99
C ALA A 742 42.62 -50.25 -6.65
N PRO A 743 43.90 -50.01 -6.26
CA PRO A 743 44.98 -50.86 -6.73
C PRO A 743 44.82 -52.24 -6.08
N ASP A 744 44.64 -53.29 -6.88
CA ASP A 744 44.55 -54.70 -6.44
C ASP A 744 45.83 -55.20 -5.73
N ASN A 745 46.86 -54.37 -5.60
CA ASN A 745 48.21 -54.74 -5.16
C ASN A 745 48.63 -54.15 -3.80
N LEU A 746 47.71 -53.57 -3.01
CA LEU A 746 48.02 -53.05 -1.66
C LEU A 746 47.70 -54.08 -0.57
N VAL A 747 48.69 -54.90 -0.18
CA VAL A 747 48.60 -55.82 0.95
C VAL A 747 49.14 -55.15 2.22
N VAL A 748 48.27 -54.92 3.20
CA VAL A 748 48.68 -54.50 4.55
C VAL A 748 49.03 -55.75 5.36
N LEU A 749 50.33 -55.99 5.60
CA LEU A 749 50.80 -57.10 6.42
C LEU A 749 50.61 -56.81 7.92
N PRO A 750 49.85 -57.63 8.68
CA PRO A 750 49.66 -57.43 10.11
C PRO A 750 50.81 -58.08 10.89
N PHE A 751 51.58 -57.29 11.64
CA PHE A 751 52.51 -57.82 12.66
C PHE A 751 51.92 -57.63 14.06
N GLY A 752 51.67 -58.76 14.74
CA GLY A 752 51.64 -58.85 16.19
C GLY A 752 50.26 -58.88 16.85
N GLN A 753 49.61 -60.05 16.84
CA GLN A 753 48.53 -60.33 17.79
C GLN A 753 49.08 -60.43 19.22
N LYS A 754 48.44 -59.76 20.17
CA LYS A 754 48.40 -60.25 21.55
C LYS A 754 46.97 -60.21 22.09
N ARG A 755 46.34 -61.38 21.95
CA ARG A 755 45.39 -62.06 22.86
C ARG A 755 44.51 -61.18 23.76
N GLU A 756 43.22 -61.26 23.48
CA GLU A 756 42.13 -61.05 24.43
C GLU A 756 42.22 -61.97 25.66
N ALA A 757 41.76 -61.44 26.79
CA ALA A 757 41.17 -62.16 27.92
C ALA A 757 40.12 -61.22 28.58
N PRO A 758 39.06 -61.75 29.21
CA PRO A 758 37.69 -61.42 28.81
C PRO A 758 36.91 -60.47 29.73
N ALA A 759 35.74 -60.10 29.20
CA ALA A 759 34.67 -59.20 29.65
C ALA A 759 34.43 -58.96 31.15
N THR A 760 34.02 -57.74 31.46
CA THR A 760 33.10 -57.38 32.57
C THR A 760 32.29 -56.11 32.16
N PRO A 761 31.13 -55.84 32.80
CA PRO A 761 29.89 -55.45 32.13
C PRO A 761 29.64 -53.94 32.07
N ALA A 762 28.53 -53.56 31.43
CA ALA A 762 28.01 -52.21 31.25
C ALA A 762 28.24 -51.27 32.44
N VAL A 763 28.77 -50.07 32.15
CA VAL A 763 28.71 -48.92 33.05
C VAL A 763 27.76 -47.89 32.44
N ALA A 764 26.86 -47.44 33.29
CA ALA A 764 25.71 -46.60 33.01
C ALA A 764 26.04 -45.21 32.47
N ALA A 765 25.03 -44.64 31.80
CA ALA A 765 24.94 -43.25 31.41
C ALA A 765 25.23 -42.31 32.59
N ASN A 766 26.08 -41.30 32.38
CA ASN A 766 26.06 -40.10 33.22
C ASN A 766 25.13 -39.08 32.55
N GLU A 767 23.94 -38.93 33.15
CA GLU A 767 22.99 -37.86 32.86
C GLU A 767 23.66 -36.49 33.05
N ALA A 768 23.64 -35.66 32.02
CA ALA A 768 24.17 -34.30 32.09
C ALA A 768 23.31 -33.48 33.07
N THR A 769 23.87 -33.15 34.25
CA THR A 769 23.20 -32.33 35.25
C THR A 769 23.54 -30.85 35.02
N ALA A 770 22.53 -30.00 34.85
CA ALA A 770 22.71 -28.56 34.67
C ALA A 770 23.26 -27.89 35.93
N CYS A 771 24.15 -26.92 35.76
CA CYS A 771 24.65 -26.08 36.83
C CYS A 771 23.52 -25.25 37.43
N PRO A 772 23.23 -25.32 38.73
CA PRO A 772 22.13 -24.55 39.33
C PRO A 772 22.35 -23.03 39.34
N ALA A 773 23.59 -22.56 39.13
CA ALA A 773 23.89 -21.12 39.11
C ALA A 773 23.69 -20.48 37.72
N CYS A 774 24.00 -21.18 36.63
CA CYS A 774 23.93 -20.62 35.27
C CYS A 774 23.12 -21.45 34.26
N GLY A 775 22.65 -22.64 34.64
CA GLY A 775 21.84 -23.52 33.81
C GLY A 775 22.61 -24.35 32.77
N ASP A 776 23.93 -24.20 32.66
CA ASP A 776 24.74 -24.90 31.65
C ASP A 776 25.13 -26.32 32.11
N PHE A 777 25.23 -27.26 31.17
CA PHE A 777 25.41 -28.71 31.43
C PHE A 777 26.88 -29.15 31.53
N SER A 778 27.79 -28.19 31.55
CA SER A 778 29.25 -28.32 31.60
C SER A 778 29.78 -28.41 33.05
N LEU A 779 29.01 -29.02 33.96
CA LEU A 779 29.43 -29.27 35.34
C LEU A 779 30.35 -30.50 35.38
N GLN A 780 31.59 -30.34 35.84
CA GLN A 780 32.54 -31.43 35.95
C GLN A 780 32.99 -31.64 37.40
N GLN A 781 33.11 -32.90 37.80
CA GLN A 781 33.62 -33.27 39.11
C GLN A 781 35.15 -33.30 39.05
N ARG A 782 35.81 -32.36 39.73
CA ARG A 782 37.28 -32.30 39.82
C ARG A 782 37.69 -32.23 41.27
N GLY A 783 38.45 -33.25 41.72
CA GLY A 783 39.10 -33.24 43.04
C GLY A 783 38.15 -33.19 44.24
N GLY A 784 37.07 -33.97 44.23
CA GLY A 784 36.15 -34.12 45.37
C GLY A 784 35.00 -33.09 45.44
N GLY A 785 34.93 -32.13 44.51
CA GLY A 785 33.83 -31.19 44.36
C GLY A 785 33.39 -31.03 42.90
N TRP A 786 32.23 -30.42 42.69
CA TRP A 786 31.72 -30.07 41.37
C TRP A 786 32.05 -28.63 41.04
N ILE A 787 32.59 -28.38 39.84
CA ILE A 787 32.91 -27.04 39.35
C ILE A 787 32.32 -26.91 37.95
N CYS A 788 31.62 -25.81 37.69
CA CYS A 788 31.15 -25.46 36.36
C CYS A 788 32.30 -24.87 35.54
N ASP A 789 32.65 -25.49 34.40
CA ASP A 789 33.72 -24.98 33.53
C ASP A 789 33.32 -23.65 32.84
N THR A 790 32.01 -23.33 32.73
CA THR A 790 31.54 -22.08 32.09
C THR A 790 31.52 -20.87 33.02
N CYS A 791 30.98 -20.99 34.24
CA CYS A 791 30.86 -19.85 35.16
C CYS A 791 31.82 -19.91 36.36
N GLY A 792 32.56 -21.00 36.53
CA GLY A 792 33.51 -21.19 37.63
C GLY A 792 32.87 -21.45 38.99
N ALA A 793 31.54 -21.50 39.09
CA ALA A 793 30.84 -21.77 40.35
C ALA A 793 31.11 -23.20 40.82
N ALA A 794 31.38 -23.35 42.12
CA ALA A 794 31.63 -24.63 42.78
C ALA A 794 30.49 -24.97 43.76
N PRO A 795 29.29 -25.31 43.27
CA PRO A 795 28.16 -25.60 44.15
C PRO A 795 28.43 -26.86 44.97
N SER A 796 28.32 -26.76 46.29
CA SER A 796 28.38 -27.93 47.17
C SER A 796 27.10 -28.74 46.99
N MET A 797 27.16 -29.77 46.17
CA MET A 797 26.09 -30.76 46.08
C MET A 797 26.16 -31.62 47.35
N GLN A 798 25.60 -31.12 48.47
CA GLN A 798 25.27 -31.96 49.62
C GLN A 798 23.88 -32.52 49.40
N GLY A 799 23.83 -33.80 49.02
CA GLY A 799 22.64 -34.63 48.91
C GLY A 799 23.05 -36.07 49.10
#